data_AF-A0AAV5BXX0-F1
#
_entry.id   AF-A0AAV5BXX0-F1
#
_cell.length_a   1.000
_cell.length_b   1.000
_cell.length_c   1.000
_cell.angle_alpha   90.00
_cell.angle_beta   90.00
_cell.angle_gamma   90.00
#
_symmetry.space_group_name_H-M   'P 1'
#
loop_
_entity.id
_entity.type
_entity.pdbx_description
1 polymer ?
#
loop_
_entity_poly.entity_id
_entity_poly.type
_entity_poly.pdbx_seq_one_letter_code
_entity_poly.pdbx_strand_id
1 'polypeptide(L)'
;MARSAATRLARAARTAASAAARSRAVGGGGRDVLPRALAPLAGDASAAATAAARRPPWLADIGRLPAGACSAGGLLVPQRRLFHSTTPAQYSTASTSSSSQITPGEFTEMAWEGIVGAVDAARLSKQQIVESEHLMKALLEQKDGLARRILSKAGLDNTSVLQATDEFISRQPKVSGDTSGPIIGSSFVSILDSARKHKKEYGDEFVSVEHILRAFTSDKRFGQQLFRDLKVDENDLKEAISAVRGSQRVTDQTSGFLIVPEVLRLAQRIVRGDVPEPLMNRRLISLDMGALVAGAKFRGEFEERLKAVLKEVSASNGQIILFIDEIHTVVGAGAAGGAMDAGNLLKPMLGRGELRCIGATTLDEYRKYIEKDAALERRFQQVYCGEPAVEDTVSILRGLRERYELHHGVKISDGALVAAAVLSDRYITGPIDLVDEAAAKLKMEITSKPIELDEVDREIIRLEMEKLSLKNDTDKASKERLSKLEAELESLKQKQKNLSEHWEYEKSLMTRIRSVKEETDRVNLEIEAAEREYDLNRAAELKYGTLLSLQKQLEEAENKLVEFQQSGKSMLREEVTDIDIAEIVSKWTGIPVTNLQQSEREKLLLLEDVLHKRVIGQDIAVKSVANAIRRSRAGLSDPNRPIASFMFMGPTGVGKTELGKTLAEFLFNTENALIRIDMSEYMEKHAVSRLVGAPPGYVGYDEGGQLTEAVRRRPYSVVLFDEIEKAHPDVFNILLQLLDDGRITDSQGRTVSFTNCVVIMTMTSNIGSHLILDTLRNTQQTQRKQCMRIDEYIVFQPLDTTEINHIVEIQLNRVKNRLKQQKIHLQYTPEAVELLGSLGFDPNYGARPVKRVIQQMVENEIAIGVLKGDFKEDDVVLVDASSTAIAKGLAPQKKLVLQRLENGKEELVAND
;
A
#
# COMPACT_ATOMS: atom_id res chain seq x y z
N MET A 1 28.36 59.95 -27.23
CA MET A 1 27.80 61.27 -27.64
C MET A 1 26.28 61.16 -27.56
N ALA A 2 25.47 62.12 -27.13
CA ALA A 2 25.68 63.34 -26.33
C ALA A 2 24.40 63.53 -25.46
N ARG A 3 24.51 63.94 -24.19
CA ARG A 3 24.10 65.27 -23.65
C ARG A 3 22.86 65.94 -24.30
N SER A 4 21.93 66.58 -23.58
CA SER A 4 21.59 66.58 -22.13
C SER A 4 20.42 67.54 -21.83
N ALA A 5 19.42 67.11 -21.06
CA ALA A 5 18.51 67.98 -20.29
C ALA A 5 18.02 67.18 -19.06
N ALA A 6 18.47 67.49 -17.83
CA ALA A 6 17.86 68.51 -16.96
C ALA A 6 16.40 68.13 -16.60
N THR A 7 16.07 67.56 -15.44
CA THR A 7 16.78 67.46 -14.14
C THR A 7 16.91 68.81 -13.38
N ARG A 8 15.80 69.31 -12.82
CA ARG A 8 15.82 70.13 -11.58
C ARG A 8 14.44 70.32 -10.92
N LEU A 9 14.32 69.81 -9.68
CA LEU A 9 13.27 69.89 -8.64
C LEU A 9 13.10 68.47 -8.05
N ALA A 10 14.05 67.92 -7.29
CA ALA A 10 14.64 68.44 -6.05
C ALA A 10 13.56 68.76 -4.99
N ARG A 11 13.41 68.13 -3.81
CA ARG A 11 14.11 67.12 -2.97
C ARG A 11 14.25 67.69 -1.55
N ALA A 12 13.49 67.15 -0.61
CA ALA A 12 13.76 67.15 0.83
C ALA A 12 13.62 65.68 1.30
N ALA A 13 14.66 65.06 1.87
CA ALA A 13 14.81 64.87 3.32
C ALA A 13 13.65 64.03 3.91
N ARG A 14 13.78 62.76 4.34
CA ARG A 14 14.90 62.05 5.01
C ARG A 14 15.40 62.90 6.20
N THR A 15 15.14 62.62 7.48
CA THR A 15 15.17 61.31 8.20
C THR A 15 14.56 61.38 9.63
N ALA A 16 14.03 60.25 10.12
CA ALA A 16 14.15 59.70 11.50
C ALA A 16 13.60 60.47 12.75
N ALA A 17 13.57 59.73 13.87
CA ALA A 17 13.12 60.06 15.24
C ALA A 17 11.61 60.41 15.40
N SER A 18 10.78 59.74 16.23
CA SER A 18 10.90 59.24 17.62
C SER A 18 10.66 60.30 18.70
N ALA A 19 9.44 60.34 19.27
CA ALA A 19 9.20 60.81 20.65
C ALA A 19 7.80 60.41 21.21
N ALA A 20 7.83 59.83 22.42
CA ALA A 20 6.90 59.97 23.55
C ALA A 20 5.36 60.11 23.35
N ALA A 21 4.65 59.08 23.83
CA ALA A 21 3.24 59.08 24.21
C ALA A 21 2.88 60.06 25.37
N ARG A 22 1.60 60.45 25.43
CA ARG A 22 0.77 60.85 26.62
C ARG A 22 -0.68 61.13 26.16
N SER A 23 -1.76 61.04 26.95
CA SER A 23 -2.26 59.97 27.84
C SER A 23 -3.55 60.44 28.57
N ARG A 24 -4.64 59.65 28.55
CA ARG A 24 -5.89 59.81 29.36
C ARG A 24 -6.75 61.06 28.98
N ALA A 25 -8.03 61.19 29.38
CA ALA A 25 -8.82 60.48 30.40
C ALA A 25 -10.36 60.41 30.11
N VAL A 26 -11.02 59.35 30.63
CA VAL A 26 -12.34 59.29 31.35
C VAL A 26 -13.60 59.97 30.74
N GLY A 27 -14.83 59.38 30.78
CA GLY A 27 -15.29 58.05 31.24
C GLY A 27 -16.80 58.02 31.65
N GLY A 28 -17.37 56.81 31.83
CA GLY A 28 -18.77 56.56 32.30
C GLY A 28 -19.84 56.55 31.18
N GLY A 29 -21.01 55.88 31.31
CA GLY A 29 -21.51 54.93 32.33
C GLY A 29 -23.05 54.96 32.51
N GLY A 30 -23.78 53.84 32.30
CA GLY A 30 -25.24 53.76 32.47
C GLY A 30 -25.86 52.39 32.08
N ARG A 31 -27.12 52.11 32.44
CA ARG A 31 -27.82 50.82 32.21
C ARG A 31 -29.32 50.94 31.82
N ASP A 32 -29.87 49.81 31.36
CA ASP A 32 -31.20 49.22 31.67
C ASP A 32 -32.50 49.56 30.87
N VAL A 33 -33.17 48.47 30.43
CA VAL A 33 -34.63 48.20 30.34
C VAL A 33 -35.46 48.53 29.05
N LEU A 34 -36.47 47.66 28.82
CA LEU A 34 -37.47 47.50 27.72
C LEU A 34 -38.78 48.32 28.02
N PRO A 35 -40.01 48.12 27.44
CA PRO A 35 -40.50 47.21 26.37
C PRO A 35 -41.60 47.75 25.38
N ARG A 36 -42.16 46.84 24.54
CA ARG A 36 -43.47 46.89 23.80
C ARG A 36 -43.62 47.91 22.64
N ALA A 37 -44.54 47.77 21.68
CA ALA A 37 -45.25 46.63 21.04
C ALA A 37 -46.19 47.15 19.91
N LEU A 38 -46.56 46.33 18.90
CA LEU A 38 -47.91 46.19 18.29
C LEU A 38 -47.91 45.30 17.02
N ALA A 39 -49.11 44.82 16.64
CA ALA A 39 -49.45 44.01 15.44
C ALA A 39 -50.80 44.58 14.86
N PRO A 40 -51.72 43.89 14.12
CA PRO A 40 -51.89 42.47 13.72
C PRO A 40 -51.55 42.26 12.21
N LEU A 41 -52.13 41.43 11.30
CA LEU A 41 -53.42 40.71 11.12
C LEU A 41 -53.29 39.39 10.29
N ALA A 42 -54.46 38.81 9.95
CA ALA A 42 -54.78 37.62 9.14
C ALA A 42 -53.98 37.41 7.83
N GLY A 43 -53.87 36.20 7.28
CA GLY A 43 -54.56 34.91 7.57
C GLY A 43 -55.10 34.28 6.27
N ASP A 44 -55.48 33.00 6.11
CA ASP A 44 -55.47 31.75 6.93
C ASP A 44 -55.41 30.57 5.88
N ALA A 45 -55.73 29.27 6.05
CA ALA A 45 -56.30 28.35 7.06
C ALA A 45 -56.02 26.88 6.58
N SER A 46 -56.25 25.74 7.26
CA SER A 46 -56.65 25.42 8.66
C SER A 46 -56.51 23.90 8.96
N ALA A 47 -56.05 23.56 10.18
CA ALA A 47 -56.50 22.44 11.06
C ALA A 47 -56.34 20.95 10.60
N ALA A 48 -56.39 19.92 11.46
CA ALA A 48 -56.61 19.80 12.93
C ALA A 48 -55.63 18.71 13.51
N ALA A 49 -55.02 18.82 14.71
CA ALA A 49 -55.54 18.63 16.09
C ALA A 49 -56.07 17.19 16.38
N THR A 50 -55.89 16.53 17.54
CA THR A 50 -55.77 16.93 18.98
C THR A 50 -54.80 16.00 19.76
N ALA A 51 -54.06 16.40 20.81
CA ALA A 51 -54.41 16.64 22.24
C ALA A 51 -54.95 15.38 23.00
N ALA A 52 -54.66 15.07 24.29
CA ALA A 52 -53.75 15.60 25.34
C ALA A 52 -53.50 14.51 26.45
N ALA A 53 -52.80 14.81 27.57
CA ALA A 53 -52.31 13.82 28.55
C ALA A 53 -52.92 13.91 29.98
N ARG A 54 -52.90 12.81 30.78
CA ARG A 54 -52.72 12.77 32.27
C ARG A 54 -52.71 11.36 32.95
N ARG A 55 -51.50 10.89 33.32
CA ARG A 55 -51.01 10.15 34.53
C ARG A 55 -51.61 8.79 35.05
N PRO A 56 -50.79 7.96 35.77
CA PRO A 56 -50.99 6.51 36.13
C PRO A 56 -51.57 6.32 37.59
N PRO A 57 -51.61 5.13 38.32
CA PRO A 57 -50.77 3.90 38.24
C PRO A 57 -51.28 2.49 38.70
N TRP A 58 -50.35 1.50 38.62
CA TRP A 58 -50.08 0.31 39.51
C TRP A 58 -50.83 -1.05 39.38
N LEU A 59 -49.99 -2.11 39.27
CA LEU A 59 -50.02 -3.50 39.82
C LEU A 59 -51.08 -4.57 39.39
N ALA A 60 -50.55 -5.80 39.26
CA ALA A 60 -51.18 -7.13 39.40
C ALA A 60 -52.20 -7.61 38.32
N ASP A 61 -52.40 -8.92 38.06
CA ASP A 61 -51.55 -10.14 38.10
C ASP A 61 -52.31 -11.31 37.41
N ILE A 62 -51.71 -12.51 37.31
CA ILE A 62 -52.32 -13.84 37.07
C ILE A 62 -52.83 -14.13 35.64
N GLY A 63 -52.32 -15.23 35.05
CA GLY A 63 -52.69 -15.72 33.70
C GLY A 63 -53.76 -16.83 33.67
N ARG A 64 -53.88 -17.51 32.51
CA ARG A 64 -54.73 -18.70 32.32
C ARG A 64 -54.11 -19.76 31.39
N LEU A 65 -54.16 -21.02 31.84
CA LEU A 65 -54.15 -22.25 31.02
C LEU A 65 -55.63 -22.67 30.77
N PRO A 66 -55.97 -23.50 29.75
CA PRO A 66 -55.64 -24.95 29.63
C PRO A 66 -54.94 -25.31 28.29
N ALA A 67 -54.16 -26.39 28.09
CA ALA A 67 -54.16 -27.81 28.51
C ALA A 67 -54.87 -28.78 27.53
N GLY A 68 -54.21 -29.89 27.16
CA GLY A 68 -54.77 -30.97 26.31
C GLY A 68 -53.78 -32.11 25.99
N ALA A 69 -54.15 -33.35 26.36
CA ALA A 69 -53.46 -34.65 26.20
C ALA A 69 -52.05 -34.79 26.86
N CYS A 70 -51.68 -35.81 27.67
CA CYS A 70 -52.01 -37.26 27.78
C CYS A 70 -51.25 -38.15 26.75
N SER A 71 -50.66 -39.31 27.09
CA SER A 71 -50.71 -40.10 28.35
C SER A 71 -49.54 -41.10 28.55
N ALA A 72 -49.16 -41.34 29.82
CA ALA A 72 -48.61 -42.58 30.43
C ALA A 72 -47.28 -43.22 29.92
N GLY A 73 -46.46 -43.89 30.76
CA GLY A 73 -46.49 -44.00 32.23
C GLY A 73 -45.61 -45.14 32.83
N GLY A 74 -45.10 -44.95 34.07
CA GLY A 74 -44.36 -45.94 34.90
C GLY A 74 -42.85 -45.67 35.03
N LEU A 75 -42.17 -45.55 36.18
CA LEU A 75 -42.11 -46.32 37.46
C LEU A 75 -41.43 -47.71 37.29
N LEU A 76 -40.41 -48.13 38.08
CA LEU A 76 -39.92 -47.73 39.41
C LEU A 76 -38.37 -47.79 39.57
N VAL A 77 -37.79 -46.80 40.28
CA VAL A 77 -36.71 -46.77 41.32
C VAL A 77 -35.51 -47.81 41.30
N PRO A 78 -34.55 -47.92 42.28
CA PRO A 78 -33.12 -47.85 41.90
C PRO A 78 -32.23 -49.06 42.31
N GLN A 79 -31.01 -49.15 41.79
CA GLN A 79 -29.91 -49.88 42.46
C GLN A 79 -28.51 -49.32 42.18
N ARG A 80 -27.48 -49.94 42.79
CA ARG A 80 -26.17 -49.35 43.10
C ARG A 80 -25.04 -50.27 42.63
N ARG A 81 -23.87 -49.66 42.35
CA ARG A 81 -22.49 -50.19 42.40
C ARG A 81 -21.87 -50.97 41.20
N LEU A 82 -20.70 -50.43 40.83
CA LEU A 82 -19.42 -51.07 40.52
C LEU A 82 -19.05 -51.45 39.07
N PHE A 83 -17.76 -51.20 38.80
CA PHE A 83 -17.00 -51.34 37.55
C PHE A 83 -17.00 -52.76 36.96
N HIS A 84 -16.90 -52.87 35.63
CA HIS A 84 -15.62 -53.19 34.96
C HIS A 84 -15.64 -52.79 33.48
N SER A 85 -14.48 -52.93 32.83
CA SER A 85 -14.13 -52.40 31.49
C SER A 85 -14.80 -53.10 30.31
N THR A 86 -15.23 -52.31 29.31
CA THR A 86 -15.26 -52.69 27.88
C THR A 86 -14.84 -51.52 27.00
N THR A 87 -14.21 -51.81 25.87
CA THR A 87 -13.66 -50.82 24.92
C THR A 87 -14.76 -50.21 24.05
N PRO A 88 -14.82 -48.87 23.89
CA PRO A 88 -15.61 -48.24 22.83
C PRO A 88 -14.99 -48.51 21.46
N ALA A 89 -15.83 -48.75 20.45
CA ALA A 89 -15.37 -49.02 19.08
C ALA A 89 -14.80 -47.75 18.40
N GLN A 90 -13.95 -47.97 17.39
CA GLN A 90 -13.42 -46.91 16.53
C GLN A 90 -14.54 -46.23 15.74
N TYR A 91 -14.92 -45.01 16.13
CA TYR A 91 -15.59 -44.08 15.23
C TYR A 91 -14.54 -43.25 14.49
N SER A 92 -14.29 -43.61 13.24
CA SER A 92 -13.65 -42.70 12.30
C SER A 92 -14.55 -41.48 12.15
N THR A 93 -14.09 -40.34 12.65
CA THR A 93 -14.72 -39.04 12.42
C THR A 93 -13.92 -38.35 11.33
N ALA A 94 -14.63 -37.80 10.34
CA ALA A 94 -14.01 -37.25 9.14
C ALA A 94 -13.04 -36.12 9.47
N SER A 95 -12.06 -35.93 8.58
CA SER A 95 -11.11 -34.83 8.60
C SER A 95 -11.81 -33.49 8.83
N THR A 96 -11.63 -32.91 10.02
CA THR A 96 -12.12 -31.58 10.31
C THR A 96 -11.36 -30.58 9.43
N SER A 97 -12.10 -29.67 8.82
CA SER A 97 -11.60 -28.70 7.84
C SER A 97 -10.36 -27.95 8.33
N SER A 98 -9.37 -27.86 7.44
CA SER A 98 -8.25 -26.90 7.43
C SER A 98 -8.26 -25.86 8.57
N SER A 99 -7.37 -26.03 9.53
CA SER A 99 -7.01 -24.96 10.46
C SER A 99 -6.49 -23.76 9.67
N SER A 100 -7.20 -22.64 9.74
CA SER A 100 -6.77 -21.38 9.13
C SER A 100 -5.52 -20.90 9.86
N GLN A 101 -4.35 -21.10 9.23
CA GLN A 101 -3.07 -20.71 9.81
C GLN A 101 -3.07 -19.22 10.16
N ILE A 102 -2.49 -18.91 11.33
CA ILE A 102 -2.42 -17.57 11.91
C ILE A 102 -1.01 -17.07 11.65
N THR A 103 -0.88 -16.26 10.60
CA THR A 103 0.37 -15.75 10.03
C THR A 103 0.66 -14.35 10.57
N PRO A 104 1.91 -14.02 11.00
CA PRO A 104 2.21 -12.71 11.59
C PRO A 104 1.83 -11.52 10.70
N GLY A 105 2.27 -11.56 9.43
CA GLY A 105 2.07 -10.46 8.46
C GLY A 105 0.63 -10.23 7.97
N GLU A 106 -0.37 -10.95 8.49
CA GLU A 106 -1.79 -10.57 8.28
C GLU A 106 -2.26 -9.49 9.27
N PHE A 107 -1.51 -9.23 10.34
CA PHE A 107 -1.90 -8.41 11.48
C PHE A 107 -0.97 -7.21 11.66
N THR A 108 -1.49 -6.11 12.22
CA THR A 108 -0.63 -5.02 12.76
C THR A 108 0.15 -5.53 13.98
N GLU A 109 1.32 -4.99 14.28
CA GLU A 109 2.13 -5.39 15.46
C GLU A 109 1.31 -5.48 16.75
N MET A 110 0.51 -4.45 17.07
CA MET A 110 -0.34 -4.44 18.28
C MET A 110 -1.42 -5.55 18.28
N ALA A 111 -1.93 -5.94 17.11
CA ALA A 111 -2.88 -7.04 17.02
C ALA A 111 -2.18 -8.40 17.16
N TRP A 112 -0.96 -8.51 16.62
CA TRP A 112 -0.12 -9.69 16.77
C TRP A 112 0.35 -9.93 18.21
N GLU A 113 0.83 -8.87 18.89
CA GLU A 113 1.18 -8.92 20.32
C GLU A 113 -0.02 -9.36 21.16
N GLY A 114 -1.24 -8.88 20.87
CA GLY A 114 -2.47 -9.32 21.53
C GLY A 114 -2.81 -10.80 21.30
N ILE A 115 -2.56 -11.32 20.09
CA ILE A 115 -2.73 -12.73 19.74
C ILE A 115 -1.72 -13.62 20.48
N VAL A 116 -0.45 -13.21 20.56
CA VAL A 116 0.60 -13.92 21.31
C VAL A 116 0.30 -13.86 22.82
N GLY A 117 -0.01 -12.68 23.35
CA GLY A 117 -0.35 -12.47 24.76
C GLY A 117 -1.58 -13.26 25.23
N ALA A 118 -2.51 -13.61 24.33
CA ALA A 118 -3.64 -14.48 24.67
C ALA A 118 -3.20 -15.91 25.06
N VAL A 119 -2.11 -16.41 24.45
CA VAL A 119 -1.52 -17.72 24.77
C VAL A 119 -0.95 -17.71 26.19
N ASP A 120 -0.23 -16.64 26.56
CA ASP A 120 0.30 -16.47 27.92
C ASP A 120 -0.82 -16.17 28.94
N ALA A 121 -1.87 -15.43 28.58
CA ALA A 121 -3.03 -15.21 29.43
C ALA A 121 -3.76 -16.53 29.78
N ALA A 122 -3.89 -17.46 28.81
CA ALA A 122 -4.42 -18.80 29.05
C ALA A 122 -3.49 -19.64 29.94
N ARG A 123 -2.18 -19.58 29.69
CA ARG A 123 -1.15 -20.27 30.48
C ARG A 123 -1.13 -19.81 31.95
N LEU A 124 -1.13 -18.50 32.19
CA LEU A 124 -1.21 -17.89 33.52
C LEU A 124 -2.52 -18.26 34.23
N SER A 125 -3.62 -18.36 33.49
CA SER A 125 -4.94 -18.78 34.00
C SER A 125 -5.06 -20.28 34.27
N LYS A 126 -4.04 -21.06 33.91
CA LYS A 126 -3.98 -22.54 33.96
C LYS A 126 -5.03 -23.22 33.09
N GLN A 127 -5.24 -22.71 31.88
CA GLN A 127 -6.20 -23.23 30.91
C GLN A 127 -5.48 -23.76 29.68
N GLN A 128 -5.90 -24.94 29.20
CA GLN A 128 -5.28 -25.61 28.05
C GLN A 128 -5.82 -25.11 26.70
N ILE A 129 -6.88 -24.29 26.67
CA ILE A 129 -7.50 -23.81 25.43
C ILE A 129 -7.52 -22.28 25.41
N VAL A 130 -6.96 -21.68 24.36
CA VAL A 130 -6.97 -20.23 24.11
C VAL A 130 -8.29 -19.85 23.44
N GLU A 131 -9.30 -19.53 24.25
CA GLU A 131 -10.60 -19.01 23.79
C GLU A 131 -10.67 -17.46 23.88
N SER A 132 -11.76 -16.86 23.35
CA SER A 132 -11.92 -15.42 23.13
C SER A 132 -11.69 -14.52 24.36
N GLU A 133 -12.04 -14.99 25.56
CA GLU A 133 -11.83 -14.25 26.80
C GLU A 133 -10.35 -13.93 27.07
N HIS A 134 -9.43 -14.80 26.65
CA HIS A 134 -7.98 -14.58 26.81
C HIS A 134 -7.45 -13.52 25.85
N LEU A 135 -8.03 -13.41 24.65
CA LEU A 135 -7.70 -12.38 23.67
C LEU A 135 -8.19 -11.00 24.14
N MET A 136 -9.40 -10.92 24.72
CA MET A 136 -9.87 -9.68 25.36
C MET A 136 -8.96 -9.28 26.50
N LYS A 137 -8.56 -10.23 27.36
CA LYS A 137 -7.63 -9.98 28.45
C LYS A 137 -6.28 -9.45 27.94
N ALA A 138 -5.65 -10.10 26.97
CA ALA A 138 -4.37 -9.66 26.41
C ALA A 138 -4.44 -8.24 25.82
N LEU A 139 -5.46 -7.96 25.00
CA LEU A 139 -5.70 -6.62 24.42
C LEU A 139 -6.02 -5.56 25.49
N LEU A 140 -6.58 -5.96 26.64
CA LEU A 140 -6.80 -5.10 27.80
C LEU A 140 -5.59 -4.99 28.75
N GLU A 141 -4.61 -5.88 28.68
CA GLU A 141 -3.39 -5.84 29.49
C GLU A 141 -2.24 -5.09 28.80
N GLN A 142 -2.24 -5.03 27.46
CA GLN A 142 -1.33 -4.21 26.65
C GLN A 142 -1.14 -2.80 27.23
N LYS A 143 0.13 -2.42 27.39
CA LYS A 143 0.53 -1.04 27.69
C LYS A 143 0.12 -0.17 26.52
N ASP A 144 -0.61 0.89 26.81
CA ASP A 144 -1.08 1.88 25.83
C ASP A 144 -1.84 1.24 24.64
N GLY A 145 -2.44 0.08 24.89
CA GLY A 145 -3.16 -0.75 23.93
C GLY A 145 -4.34 -0.03 23.29
N LEU A 146 -4.44 -0.13 21.96
CA LEU A 146 -5.46 0.55 21.17
C LEU A 146 -6.89 0.16 21.58
N ALA A 147 -7.08 -1.08 22.08
CA ALA A 147 -8.35 -1.54 22.61
C ALA A 147 -8.86 -0.72 23.82
N ARG A 148 -7.97 -0.36 24.75
CA ARG A 148 -8.31 0.49 25.91
C ARG A 148 -8.81 1.88 25.49
N ARG A 149 -8.28 2.43 24.38
CA ARG A 149 -8.72 3.73 23.84
C ARG A 149 -10.14 3.65 23.28
N ILE A 150 -10.43 2.63 22.47
CA ILE A 150 -11.76 2.42 21.87
C ILE A 150 -12.83 2.17 22.93
N LEU A 151 -12.57 1.28 23.89
CA LEU A 151 -13.56 0.93 24.92
C LEU A 151 -13.88 2.14 25.81
N SER A 152 -12.88 2.92 26.22
CA SER A 152 -13.13 4.21 26.92
C SER A 152 -13.83 5.26 26.05
N LYS A 153 -13.60 5.27 24.72
CA LYS A 153 -14.33 6.13 23.79
C LYS A 153 -15.80 5.72 23.63
N ALA A 154 -16.10 4.43 23.74
CA ALA A 154 -17.46 3.87 23.85
C ALA A 154 -18.10 4.04 25.23
N GLY A 155 -17.48 4.78 26.15
CA GLY A 155 -17.99 5.05 27.51
C GLY A 155 -17.71 3.95 28.54
N LEU A 156 -16.95 2.91 28.19
CA LEU A 156 -16.63 1.80 29.10
C LEU A 156 -15.44 2.10 30.02
N ASP A 157 -15.61 1.79 31.30
CA ASP A 157 -14.52 1.80 32.27
C ASP A 157 -13.65 0.54 32.10
N ASN A 158 -12.45 0.68 31.54
CA ASN A 158 -11.56 -0.46 31.23
C ASN A 158 -11.26 -1.36 32.43
N THR A 159 -11.22 -0.81 33.65
CA THR A 159 -11.07 -1.58 34.89
C THR A 159 -12.26 -2.51 35.13
N SER A 160 -13.47 -2.05 34.87
CA SER A 160 -14.70 -2.85 34.94
C SER A 160 -14.74 -3.93 33.84
N VAL A 161 -14.31 -3.62 32.61
CA VAL A 161 -14.22 -4.61 31.51
C VAL A 161 -13.19 -5.70 31.85
N LEU A 162 -12.02 -5.33 32.35
CA LEU A 162 -10.97 -6.27 32.74
C LEU A 162 -11.43 -7.15 33.92
N GLN A 163 -12.09 -6.58 34.93
CA GLN A 163 -12.66 -7.36 36.05
C GLN A 163 -13.72 -8.37 35.59
N ALA A 164 -14.63 -7.99 34.69
CA ALA A 164 -15.61 -8.92 34.12
C ALA A 164 -14.94 -10.02 33.28
N THR A 165 -13.86 -9.68 32.56
CA THR A 165 -13.05 -10.65 31.79
C THR A 165 -12.33 -11.64 32.72
N ASP A 166 -11.67 -11.15 33.77
CA ASP A 166 -11.02 -11.98 34.78
C ASP A 166 -12.01 -12.84 35.56
N GLU A 167 -13.21 -12.33 35.88
CA GLU A 167 -14.24 -13.15 36.52
C GLU A 167 -14.72 -14.28 35.60
N PHE A 168 -14.95 -13.99 34.31
CA PHE A 168 -15.32 -15.01 33.33
C PHE A 168 -14.23 -16.08 33.14
N ILE A 169 -12.96 -15.67 33.05
CA ILE A 169 -11.78 -16.55 33.02
C ILE A 169 -11.70 -17.38 34.31
N SER A 170 -11.96 -16.78 35.48
CA SER A 170 -11.86 -17.47 36.78
C SER A 170 -12.84 -18.63 36.93
N ARG A 171 -13.99 -18.55 36.25
CA ARG A 171 -15.08 -19.55 36.24
C ARG A 171 -14.82 -20.73 35.29
N GLN A 172 -13.83 -20.65 34.39
CA GLN A 172 -13.51 -21.73 33.46
C GLN A 172 -12.74 -22.89 34.15
N PRO A 173 -12.79 -24.12 33.62
CA PRO A 173 -12.02 -25.25 34.16
C PRO A 173 -10.51 -25.02 34.10
N LYS A 174 -9.81 -25.34 35.19
CA LYS A 174 -8.34 -25.19 35.31
C LYS A 174 -7.66 -26.54 35.35
N VAL A 175 -6.60 -26.70 34.55
CA VAL A 175 -5.84 -27.95 34.41
C VAL A 175 -4.67 -27.96 35.41
N SER A 176 -4.31 -29.16 35.90
CA SER A 176 -3.21 -29.35 36.86
C SER A 176 -2.22 -30.38 36.33
N GLY A 177 -1.01 -29.91 35.98
CA GLY A 177 0.07 -30.69 35.38
C GLY A 177 0.74 -29.91 34.25
N ASP A 178 1.98 -30.27 33.90
CA ASP A 178 2.60 -29.76 32.67
C ASP A 178 1.82 -30.30 31.46
N THR A 179 1.44 -29.38 30.58
CA THR A 179 0.69 -29.67 29.35
C THR A 179 1.44 -29.13 28.15
N SER A 180 1.38 -29.88 27.03
CA SER A 180 2.14 -29.62 25.81
C SER A 180 1.55 -28.45 25.00
N GLY A 181 1.65 -27.23 25.56
CA GLY A 181 1.17 -25.99 24.96
C GLY A 181 -0.34 -25.76 25.10
N PRO A 182 -0.80 -24.48 25.11
CA PRO A 182 -2.20 -24.15 24.91
C PRO A 182 -2.64 -24.44 23.47
N ILE A 183 -3.79 -25.09 23.31
CA ILE A 183 -4.45 -25.37 22.03
C ILE A 183 -5.33 -24.17 21.67
N ILE A 184 -5.39 -23.76 20.40
CA ILE A 184 -6.23 -22.63 19.99
C ILE A 184 -7.72 -23.05 19.96
N GLY A 185 -8.56 -22.24 20.59
CA GLY A 185 -9.99 -22.49 20.76
C GLY A 185 -10.86 -22.07 19.58
N SER A 186 -12.08 -22.60 19.54
CA SER A 186 -13.00 -22.40 18.40
C SER A 186 -13.59 -20.98 18.33
N SER A 187 -13.80 -20.32 19.49
CA SER A 187 -14.26 -18.93 19.51
C SER A 187 -13.15 -17.97 19.06
N PHE A 188 -11.91 -18.24 19.44
CA PHE A 188 -10.73 -17.46 19.06
C PHE A 188 -10.57 -17.40 17.53
N VAL A 189 -10.60 -18.55 16.84
CA VAL A 189 -10.55 -18.60 15.37
C VAL A 189 -11.73 -17.83 14.75
N SER A 190 -12.94 -17.97 15.29
CA SER A 190 -14.13 -17.29 14.78
C SER A 190 -14.10 -15.76 14.89
N ILE A 191 -13.38 -15.23 15.89
CA ILE A 191 -13.12 -13.80 16.03
C ILE A 191 -12.11 -13.34 14.98
N LEU A 192 -11.00 -14.07 14.78
CA LEU A 192 -10.01 -13.69 13.77
C LEU A 192 -10.57 -13.73 12.34
N ASP A 193 -11.39 -14.74 12.01
CA ASP A 193 -12.06 -14.82 10.71
C ASP A 193 -13.19 -13.80 10.53
N SER A 194 -13.70 -13.21 11.62
CA SER A 194 -14.62 -12.07 11.56
C SER A 194 -13.86 -10.73 11.45
N ALA A 195 -12.72 -10.60 12.14
CA ALA A 195 -11.81 -9.46 11.97
C ALA A 195 -11.26 -9.37 10.54
N ARG A 196 -10.90 -10.52 9.92
CA ARG A 196 -10.53 -10.64 8.49
C ARG A 196 -11.64 -10.17 7.54
N LYS A 197 -12.93 -10.25 7.91
CA LYS A 197 -14.05 -9.70 7.13
C LYS A 197 -14.16 -8.20 7.31
N HIS A 198 -14.12 -7.71 8.56
CA HIS A 198 -14.18 -6.27 8.83
C HIS A 198 -13.01 -5.50 8.19
N LYS A 199 -11.80 -6.09 8.11
CA LYS A 199 -10.68 -5.54 7.33
C LYS A 199 -11.08 -5.23 5.87
N LYS A 200 -11.80 -6.14 5.23
CA LYS A 200 -12.29 -5.98 3.85
C LYS A 200 -13.44 -4.98 3.72
N GLU A 201 -14.25 -4.81 4.77
CA GLU A 201 -15.31 -3.78 4.82
C GLU A 201 -14.74 -2.36 4.93
N TYR A 202 -13.69 -2.16 5.73
CA TYR A 202 -13.01 -0.86 5.87
C TYR A 202 -12.00 -0.56 4.74
N GLY A 203 -11.53 -1.59 4.03
CA GLY A 203 -10.58 -1.46 2.93
C GLY A 203 -9.14 -1.30 3.39
N ASP A 204 -8.77 -2.00 4.47
CA ASP A 204 -7.43 -1.99 5.09
C ASP A 204 -6.56 -3.16 4.64
N GLU A 205 -5.25 -3.01 4.81
CA GLU A 205 -4.26 -3.99 4.35
C GLU A 205 -3.88 -4.96 5.47
N PHE A 206 -3.91 -4.54 6.74
CA PHE A 206 -3.65 -5.41 7.91
C PHE A 206 -4.83 -5.50 8.90
N VAL A 207 -4.94 -6.64 9.59
CA VAL A 207 -5.95 -6.84 10.64
C VAL A 207 -5.48 -6.11 11.90
N SER A 208 -6.13 -4.99 12.20
CA SER A 208 -5.89 -4.17 13.39
C SER A 208 -6.68 -4.65 14.62
N VAL A 209 -6.30 -4.11 15.79
CA VAL A 209 -7.04 -4.29 17.05
C VAL A 209 -8.50 -3.80 16.94
N GLU A 210 -8.79 -2.85 16.07
CA GLU A 210 -10.16 -2.36 15.80
C GLU A 210 -11.06 -3.45 15.22
N HIS A 211 -10.54 -4.20 14.24
CA HIS A 211 -11.25 -5.28 13.58
C HIS A 211 -11.52 -6.44 14.53
N ILE A 212 -10.58 -6.71 15.44
CA ILE A 212 -10.71 -7.72 16.50
C ILE A 212 -11.75 -7.27 17.54
N LEU A 213 -11.69 -6.02 18.03
CA LEU A 213 -12.71 -5.50 18.96
C LEU A 213 -14.12 -5.50 18.35
N ARG A 214 -14.28 -5.10 17.08
CA ARG A 214 -15.57 -5.15 16.40
C ARG A 214 -16.09 -6.59 16.29
N ALA A 215 -15.22 -7.56 16.03
CA ALA A 215 -15.58 -8.97 15.94
C ALA A 215 -16.10 -9.55 17.27
N PHE A 216 -15.69 -9.05 18.44
CA PHE A 216 -16.24 -9.51 19.74
C PHE A 216 -17.76 -9.29 19.89
N THR A 217 -18.36 -8.34 19.16
CA THR A 217 -19.83 -8.18 19.16
C THR A 217 -20.57 -9.36 18.50
N SER A 218 -19.86 -10.17 17.70
CA SER A 218 -20.36 -11.40 17.08
C SER A 218 -20.06 -12.68 17.89
N ASP A 219 -19.22 -12.58 18.93
CA ASP A 219 -18.82 -13.74 19.74
C ASP A 219 -19.93 -14.18 20.70
N LYS A 220 -20.40 -15.42 20.49
CA LYS A 220 -21.45 -16.07 21.29
C LYS A 220 -20.94 -16.64 22.62
N ARG A 221 -19.62 -16.81 22.80
CA ARG A 221 -19.03 -17.41 24.01
C ARG A 221 -18.95 -16.40 25.15
N PHE A 222 -18.40 -15.22 24.86
CA PHE A 222 -18.01 -14.24 25.86
C PHE A 222 -18.40 -12.81 25.46
N GLY A 223 -18.02 -12.36 24.25
CA GLY A 223 -18.17 -10.96 23.83
C GLY A 223 -19.60 -10.41 23.87
N GLN A 224 -20.59 -11.15 23.37
CA GLN A 224 -22.00 -10.74 23.41
C GLN A 224 -22.59 -10.65 24.83
N GLN A 225 -22.07 -11.45 25.76
CA GLN A 225 -22.50 -11.35 27.16
C GLN A 225 -21.83 -10.13 27.83
N LEU A 226 -20.52 -9.97 27.66
CA LEU A 226 -19.74 -8.84 28.18
C LEU A 226 -20.37 -7.49 27.81
N PHE A 227 -20.63 -7.24 26.51
CA PHE A 227 -21.20 -5.96 26.07
C PHE A 227 -22.65 -5.75 26.52
N ARG A 228 -23.44 -6.83 26.67
CA ARG A 228 -24.81 -6.76 27.20
C ARG A 228 -24.83 -6.41 28.69
N ASP A 229 -23.98 -7.05 29.49
CA ASP A 229 -23.87 -6.79 30.92
C ASP A 229 -23.34 -5.36 31.19
N LEU A 230 -22.48 -4.84 30.31
CA LEU A 230 -21.97 -3.48 30.31
C LEU A 230 -22.88 -2.43 29.64
N LYS A 231 -23.96 -2.84 28.95
CA LYS A 231 -24.95 -2.00 28.24
C LYS A 231 -24.36 -1.13 27.12
N VAL A 232 -23.56 -1.72 26.23
CA VAL A 232 -23.03 -1.07 25.02
C VAL A 232 -23.48 -1.83 23.78
N ASP A 233 -24.04 -1.11 22.81
CA ASP A 233 -24.53 -1.67 21.54
C ASP A 233 -23.44 -1.65 20.45
N GLU A 234 -23.64 -2.44 19.38
CA GLU A 234 -22.70 -2.52 18.25
C GLU A 234 -22.45 -1.16 17.57
N ASN A 235 -23.43 -0.26 17.64
CA ASN A 235 -23.34 1.08 17.05
C ASN A 235 -22.42 2.00 17.86
N ASP A 236 -22.51 1.98 19.19
CA ASP A 236 -21.64 2.78 20.06
C ASP A 236 -20.17 2.40 19.87
N LEU A 237 -19.90 1.09 19.70
CA LEU A 237 -18.55 0.59 19.41
C LEU A 237 -18.07 0.99 18.00
N LYS A 238 -18.96 1.00 16.99
CA LYS A 238 -18.64 1.50 15.63
C LYS A 238 -18.33 3.01 15.64
N GLU A 239 -19.11 3.81 16.36
CA GLU A 239 -18.87 5.25 16.52
C GLU A 239 -17.57 5.50 17.28
N ALA A 240 -17.28 4.72 18.32
CA ALA A 240 -16.02 4.79 19.07
C ALA A 240 -14.80 4.43 18.21
N ILE A 241 -14.87 3.37 17.40
CA ILE A 241 -13.83 3.00 16.41
C ILE A 241 -13.65 4.14 15.41
N SER A 242 -14.73 4.59 14.77
CA SER A 242 -14.71 5.69 13.77
C SER A 242 -14.11 6.98 14.35
N ALA A 243 -14.41 7.31 15.60
CA ALA A 243 -13.90 8.50 16.28
C ALA A 243 -12.47 8.36 16.86
N VAL A 244 -11.90 7.15 16.91
CA VAL A 244 -10.47 6.91 17.20
C VAL A 244 -9.65 6.88 15.90
N ARG A 245 -10.22 6.31 14.85
CA ARG A 245 -9.60 6.10 13.53
C ARG A 245 -9.62 7.32 12.60
N GLY A 246 -10.65 8.15 12.70
CA GLY A 246 -10.89 9.25 11.76
C GLY A 246 -11.03 8.75 10.32
N SER A 247 -10.33 9.40 9.38
CA SER A 247 -10.34 9.06 7.95
C SER A 247 -9.15 8.21 7.49
N GLN A 248 -8.34 7.67 8.41
CA GLN A 248 -7.15 6.88 8.05
C GLN A 248 -7.48 5.43 7.69
N ARG A 249 -6.54 4.80 6.98
CA ARG A 249 -6.50 3.37 6.67
C ARG A 249 -5.23 2.76 7.24
N VAL A 250 -5.31 1.50 7.63
CA VAL A 250 -4.18 0.72 8.12
C VAL A 250 -3.45 0.13 6.92
N THR A 251 -2.44 0.88 6.46
CA THR A 251 -1.57 0.58 5.31
C THR A 251 -0.21 0.02 5.74
N ASP A 252 0.26 0.36 6.94
CA ASP A 252 1.57 -0.04 7.45
C ASP A 252 1.43 -1.02 8.64
N GLN A 253 2.44 -1.88 8.83
CA GLN A 253 2.51 -2.72 10.05
C GLN A 253 3.08 -1.95 11.27
N THR A 254 3.97 -0.99 10.99
CA THR A 254 4.76 -0.25 11.99
C THR A 254 4.75 1.25 11.64
N SER A 255 4.07 2.08 12.42
CA SER A 255 3.97 3.52 12.16
C SER A 255 5.18 4.27 12.74
N GLY A 256 6.17 4.62 11.91
CA GLY A 256 7.41 5.29 12.33
C GLY A 256 7.79 6.49 11.47
N PHE A 257 7.88 7.69 12.07
CA PHE A 257 8.21 8.92 11.34
C PHE A 257 9.71 9.15 11.11
N LEU A 258 10.02 9.75 9.96
CA LEU A 258 11.36 9.92 9.36
C LEU A 258 12.43 10.67 10.20
N ILE A 259 12.07 11.32 11.31
CA ILE A 259 12.96 12.25 12.03
C ILE A 259 13.70 11.59 13.21
N VAL A 260 13.21 10.46 13.72
CA VAL A 260 13.84 9.70 14.82
C VAL A 260 15.34 9.37 14.58
N PRO A 261 15.80 9.00 13.36
CA PRO A 261 17.20 8.64 13.12
C PRO A 261 18.20 9.78 13.36
N GLU A 262 17.87 11.04 13.03
CA GLU A 262 18.75 12.18 13.29
C GLU A 262 18.91 12.45 14.79
N VAL A 263 17.80 12.34 15.53
CA VAL A 263 17.77 12.55 16.98
C VAL A 263 18.53 11.43 17.71
N LEU A 264 18.40 10.19 17.24
CA LEU A 264 19.20 9.06 17.70
C LEU A 264 20.70 9.28 17.42
N ARG A 265 21.06 9.79 16.23
CA ARG A 265 22.44 10.13 15.88
C ARG A 265 23.00 11.25 16.77
N LEU A 266 22.19 12.26 17.12
CA LEU A 266 22.58 13.28 18.09
C LEU A 266 22.86 12.68 19.47
N ALA A 267 22.01 11.77 19.96
CA ALA A 267 22.24 11.07 21.23
C ALA A 267 23.55 10.25 21.21
N GLN A 268 23.83 9.53 20.11
CA GLN A 268 25.11 8.82 19.94
C GLN A 268 26.33 9.76 19.95
N ARG A 269 26.23 10.94 19.31
CA ARG A 269 27.30 11.94 19.34
C ARG A 269 27.53 12.52 20.74
N ILE A 270 26.47 12.77 21.52
CA ILE A 270 26.58 13.20 22.93
C ILE A 270 27.30 12.12 23.75
N VAL A 271 26.93 10.84 23.60
CA VAL A 271 27.59 9.72 24.30
C VAL A 271 29.06 9.55 23.90
N ARG A 272 29.42 9.83 22.64
CA ARG A 272 30.80 9.80 22.13
C ARG A 272 31.62 11.06 22.46
N GLY A 273 31.03 12.08 23.08
CA GLY A 273 31.68 13.38 23.32
C GLY A 273 31.91 14.24 22.07
N ASP A 274 31.44 13.80 20.90
CA ASP A 274 31.51 14.51 19.61
C ASP A 274 30.41 15.58 19.49
N VAL A 275 30.35 16.47 20.49
CA VAL A 275 29.44 17.61 20.55
C VAL A 275 30.14 18.82 21.19
N PRO A 276 29.76 20.06 20.80
CA PRO A 276 30.26 21.27 21.47
C PRO A 276 29.99 21.26 22.98
N GLU A 277 30.90 21.86 23.76
CA GLU A 277 30.85 21.88 25.24
C GLU A 277 29.45 22.13 25.85
N PRO A 278 28.60 23.07 25.33
CA PRO A 278 27.28 23.27 25.90
C PRO A 278 26.36 22.04 25.86
N LEU A 279 26.56 21.11 24.91
CA LEU A 279 25.76 19.91 24.71
C LEU A 279 26.35 18.65 25.37
N MET A 280 27.61 18.70 25.83
CA MET A 280 28.23 17.58 26.55
C MET A 280 27.43 17.23 27.81
N ASN A 281 27.41 15.94 28.17
CA ASN A 281 26.78 15.40 29.38
C ASN A 281 25.28 15.74 29.56
N ARG A 282 24.58 16.15 28.50
CA ARG A 282 23.12 16.33 28.53
C ARG A 282 22.38 15.02 28.27
N ARG A 283 21.21 14.89 28.90
CA ARG A 283 20.31 13.74 28.68
C ARG A 283 19.28 14.10 27.62
N LEU A 284 19.25 13.37 26.51
CA LEU A 284 18.16 13.46 25.54
C LEU A 284 17.08 12.44 25.92
N ILE A 285 15.83 12.88 26.02
CA ILE A 285 14.69 12.08 26.47
C ILE A 285 13.54 12.25 25.48
N SER A 286 13.00 11.15 24.95
CA SER A 286 11.78 11.18 24.14
C SER A 286 10.54 11.31 25.02
N LEU A 287 9.60 12.16 24.60
CA LEU A 287 8.29 12.30 25.22
C LEU A 287 7.26 11.44 24.48
N ASP A 288 6.90 10.30 25.08
CA ASP A 288 5.79 9.50 24.60
C ASP A 288 4.45 10.19 24.94
N MET A 289 3.78 10.69 23.91
CA MET A 289 2.46 11.32 24.02
C MET A 289 1.35 10.30 24.30
N GLY A 290 1.50 9.06 23.85
CA GLY A 290 0.58 7.95 24.14
C GLY A 290 0.56 7.61 25.62
N ALA A 291 1.74 7.42 26.23
CA ALA A 291 1.87 7.14 27.66
C ALA A 291 1.33 8.28 28.56
N LEU A 292 1.41 9.55 28.13
CA LEU A 292 0.80 10.67 28.85
C LEU A 292 -0.74 10.62 28.83
N VAL A 293 -1.33 10.30 27.68
CA VAL A 293 -2.78 10.19 27.46
C VAL A 293 -3.37 8.92 28.08
N ALA A 294 -2.58 7.85 28.17
CA ALA A 294 -3.03 6.54 28.64
C ALA A 294 -3.60 6.59 30.06
N GLY A 295 -4.87 6.24 30.21
CA GLY A 295 -5.56 6.28 31.50
C GLY A 295 -5.73 7.68 32.08
N ALA A 296 -5.71 8.74 31.27
CA ALA A 296 -6.30 10.03 31.64
C ALA A 296 -7.80 10.00 31.30
N LYS A 297 -8.68 10.14 32.30
CA LYS A 297 -10.14 10.19 32.13
C LYS A 297 -10.63 11.60 31.78
N PHE A 298 -9.85 12.62 32.10
CA PHE A 298 -10.18 14.02 31.79
C PHE A 298 -8.97 14.77 31.21
N ARG A 299 -9.23 15.73 30.32
CA ARG A 299 -8.19 16.60 29.71
C ARG A 299 -7.26 17.25 30.74
N GLY A 300 -7.79 17.64 31.90
CA GLY A 300 -7.00 18.22 32.99
C GLY A 300 -5.95 17.28 33.59
N GLU A 301 -6.19 15.96 33.60
CA GLU A 301 -5.22 14.97 34.11
C GLU A 301 -4.02 14.82 33.16
N PHE A 302 -4.27 14.87 31.84
CA PHE A 302 -3.20 14.93 30.83
C PHE A 302 -2.40 16.24 30.96
N GLU A 303 -3.07 17.39 31.07
CA GLU A 303 -2.42 18.68 31.26
C GLU A 303 -1.60 18.72 32.57
N GLU A 304 -2.06 18.08 33.65
CA GLU A 304 -1.32 17.96 34.91
C GLU A 304 -0.10 17.04 34.81
N ARG A 305 -0.21 15.87 34.15
CA ARG A 305 0.93 14.97 33.88
C ARG A 305 2.00 15.65 33.03
N LEU A 306 1.60 16.27 31.93
CA LEU A 306 2.52 17.01 31.05
C LEU A 306 3.19 18.17 31.81
N LYS A 307 2.43 18.88 32.65
CA LYS A 307 2.96 19.94 33.52
C LYS A 307 3.93 19.42 34.60
N ALA A 308 3.74 18.20 35.10
CA ALA A 308 4.68 17.55 36.01
C ALA A 308 6.02 17.23 35.29
N VAL A 309 5.97 16.62 34.10
CA VAL A 309 7.17 16.34 33.28
C VAL A 309 7.90 17.64 32.92
N LEU A 310 7.18 18.67 32.44
CA LEU A 310 7.77 19.97 32.11
C LEU A 310 8.41 20.65 33.33
N LYS A 311 7.86 20.46 34.54
CA LYS A 311 8.44 20.96 35.79
C LYS A 311 9.73 20.22 36.17
N GLU A 312 9.83 18.92 35.92
CA GLU A 312 11.07 18.15 36.13
C GLU A 312 12.18 18.55 35.13
N VAL A 313 11.82 18.74 33.85
CA VAL A 313 12.73 19.25 32.81
C VAL A 313 13.25 20.65 33.16
N SER A 314 12.36 21.53 33.66
CA SER A 314 12.72 22.88 34.13
C SER A 314 13.62 22.84 35.37
N ALA A 315 13.30 22.01 36.36
CA ALA A 315 14.11 21.82 37.57
C ALA A 315 15.51 21.26 37.27
N SER A 316 15.68 20.56 36.14
CA SER A 316 16.96 20.05 35.66
C SER A 316 17.88 21.13 35.05
N ASN A 317 17.53 22.43 35.16
CA ASN A 317 18.33 23.58 34.69
C ASN A 317 18.84 23.45 33.24
N GLY A 318 18.05 22.79 32.38
CA GLY A 318 18.36 22.58 30.97
C GLY A 318 19.47 21.56 30.68
N GLN A 319 19.80 20.67 31.63
CA GLN A 319 20.59 19.43 31.39
C GLN A 319 19.81 18.41 30.54
N ILE A 320 18.48 18.47 30.53
CA ILE A 320 17.61 17.63 29.71
C ILE A 320 17.31 18.34 28.38
N ILE A 321 17.34 17.58 27.29
CA ILE A 321 16.77 17.94 25.98
C ILE A 321 15.57 17.02 25.76
N LEU A 322 14.39 17.61 25.54
CA LEU A 322 13.15 16.88 25.32
C LEU A 322 12.90 16.69 23.82
N PHE A 323 12.94 15.46 23.31
CA PHE A 323 12.41 15.15 21.99
C PHE A 323 10.90 14.95 22.07
N ILE A 324 10.14 15.54 21.14
CA ILE A 324 8.70 15.36 21.01
C ILE A 324 8.45 14.96 19.56
N ASP A 325 8.06 13.70 19.35
CA ASP A 325 7.58 13.28 18.04
C ASP A 325 6.17 13.83 17.78
N GLU A 326 5.81 13.99 16.50
CA GLU A 326 4.54 14.59 16.06
C GLU A 326 4.14 15.86 16.85
N ILE A 327 5.07 16.82 17.06
CA ILE A 327 4.87 17.97 17.98
C ILE A 327 3.61 18.82 17.66
N HIS A 328 3.09 18.73 16.43
CA HIS A 328 1.82 19.33 16.05
C HIS A 328 0.62 18.80 16.85
N THR A 329 0.65 17.55 17.34
CA THR A 329 -0.42 16.94 18.16
C THR A 329 -0.65 17.72 19.46
N VAL A 330 0.42 18.25 20.04
CA VAL A 330 0.43 19.02 21.30
C VAL A 330 -0.04 20.48 21.11
N VAL A 331 -0.05 20.96 19.86
CA VAL A 331 -0.16 22.38 19.50
C VAL A 331 -1.39 22.69 18.64
N GLY A 332 -1.80 21.81 17.74
CA GLY A 332 -2.72 22.11 16.64
C GLY A 332 -4.22 22.09 16.98
N ALA A 333 -4.57 21.61 18.16
CA ALA A 333 -5.94 21.22 18.52
C ALA A 333 -6.94 22.37 18.81
N GLY A 334 -6.57 23.64 18.60
CA GLY A 334 -7.41 24.79 18.95
C GLY A 334 -8.68 24.97 18.10
N ALA A 335 -8.80 24.31 16.95
CA ALA A 335 -9.88 24.50 15.98
C ALA A 335 -11.01 23.46 16.12
N ALA A 336 -11.94 23.72 17.05
CA ALA A 336 -13.32 23.18 17.04
C ALA A 336 -13.49 21.64 16.91
N GLY A 337 -12.64 20.82 17.56
CA GLY A 337 -12.69 19.36 17.36
C GLY A 337 -12.05 18.46 18.41
N GLY A 338 -12.27 18.70 19.71
CA GLY A 338 -12.05 17.70 20.78
C GLY A 338 -10.60 17.27 21.13
N ALA A 339 -9.60 17.62 20.32
CA ALA A 339 -8.19 17.30 20.58
C ALA A 339 -7.56 18.15 21.70
N MET A 340 -6.33 17.81 22.12
CA MET A 340 -5.69 18.35 23.34
C MET A 340 -4.67 19.47 23.06
N ASP A 341 -5.11 20.74 23.04
CA ASP A 341 -4.19 21.89 22.94
C ASP A 341 -3.46 22.13 24.28
N ALA A 342 -2.19 21.76 24.33
CA ALA A 342 -1.28 22.07 25.42
C ALA A 342 -0.18 23.08 25.03
N GLY A 343 -0.27 23.71 23.85
CA GLY A 343 0.68 24.71 23.38
C GLY A 343 0.82 25.90 24.34
N ASN A 344 -0.25 26.20 25.09
CA ASN A 344 -0.27 27.25 26.12
C ASN A 344 0.61 26.94 27.35
N LEU A 345 0.94 25.67 27.61
CA LEU A 345 1.93 25.27 28.63
C LEU A 345 3.38 25.42 28.12
N LEU A 346 3.60 25.15 26.82
CA LEU A 346 4.93 25.20 26.20
C LEU A 346 5.40 26.63 25.92
N LYS A 347 4.53 27.49 25.36
CA LYS A 347 4.85 28.88 24.94
C LYS A 347 5.62 29.69 26.01
N PRO A 348 5.24 29.70 27.30
CA PRO A 348 5.96 30.48 28.31
C PRO A 348 7.36 29.94 28.63
N MET A 349 7.54 28.61 28.60
CA MET A 349 8.80 27.95 28.99
C MET A 349 9.82 28.00 27.85
N LEU A 350 9.37 27.82 26.61
CA LEU A 350 10.14 28.14 25.40
C LEU A 350 10.51 29.63 25.36
N GLY A 351 9.56 30.51 25.73
CA GLY A 351 9.77 31.96 25.78
C GLY A 351 10.81 32.43 26.80
N ARG A 352 11.11 31.64 27.83
CA ARG A 352 12.16 31.92 28.83
C ARG A 352 13.45 31.12 28.61
N GLY A 353 13.48 30.19 27.64
CA GLY A 353 14.61 29.29 27.40
C GLY A 353 14.80 28.19 28.46
N GLU A 354 13.80 27.99 29.33
CA GLU A 354 13.79 26.96 30.38
C GLU A 354 13.60 25.56 29.78
N LEU A 355 12.75 25.47 28.76
CA LEU A 355 12.53 24.25 27.99
C LEU A 355 13.44 24.24 26.76
N ARG A 356 14.25 23.19 26.65
CA ARG A 356 15.01 22.85 25.44
C ARG A 356 14.38 21.61 24.82
N CYS A 357 13.80 21.74 23.64
CA CYS A 357 13.19 20.62 22.93
C CYS A 357 13.55 20.56 21.46
N ILE A 358 13.40 19.37 20.88
CA ILE A 358 13.45 19.06 19.45
C ILE A 358 12.07 18.52 19.09
N GLY A 359 11.43 19.06 18.08
CA GLY A 359 10.08 18.65 17.65
C GLY A 359 10.09 18.11 16.22
N ALA A 360 9.53 16.93 16.01
CA ALA A 360 9.32 16.34 14.68
C ALA A 360 7.89 16.58 14.18
N THR A 361 7.70 16.85 12.89
CA THR A 361 6.38 17.06 12.25
C THR A 361 6.53 17.10 10.73
N THR A 362 5.47 16.85 9.95
CA THR A 362 5.51 17.10 8.50
C THR A 362 5.48 18.59 8.17
N LEU A 363 5.90 18.95 6.94
CA LEU A 363 5.79 20.31 6.39
C LEU A 363 4.35 20.83 6.35
N ASP A 364 3.37 19.98 6.02
CA ASP A 364 1.98 20.42 5.89
C ASP A 364 1.30 20.59 7.27
N GLU A 365 1.72 19.87 8.32
CA GLU A 365 1.32 20.18 9.70
C GLU A 365 2.03 21.43 10.25
N TYR A 366 3.32 21.60 9.98
CA TYR A 366 4.07 22.80 10.37
C TYR A 366 3.35 24.07 9.87
N ARG A 367 2.99 24.09 8.58
CA ARG A 367 2.18 25.14 7.94
C ARG A 367 0.79 25.31 8.55
N LYS A 368 0.13 24.21 8.96
CA LYS A 368 -1.23 24.25 9.52
C LYS A 368 -1.26 24.81 10.94
N TYR A 369 -0.26 24.51 11.77
CA TYR A 369 -0.35 24.63 13.23
C TYR A 369 0.78 25.43 13.89
N ILE A 370 2.00 25.44 13.34
CA ILE A 370 3.17 26.11 13.95
C ILE A 370 3.43 27.46 13.29
N GLU A 371 3.43 27.49 11.95
CA GLU A 371 3.65 28.72 11.15
C GLU A 371 2.55 29.76 11.38
N LYS A 372 1.31 29.33 11.62
CA LYS A 372 0.19 30.23 11.97
C LYS A 372 0.30 30.80 13.39
N ASP A 373 1.08 30.17 14.27
CA ASP A 373 1.29 30.65 15.64
C ASP A 373 2.61 31.42 15.73
N ALA A 374 2.51 32.73 15.56
CA ALA A 374 3.64 33.65 15.63
C ALA A 374 4.33 33.73 17.02
N ALA A 375 3.88 32.98 18.04
CA ALA A 375 4.61 32.76 19.28
C ALA A 375 5.47 31.49 19.27
N LEU A 376 5.18 30.50 18.40
CA LEU A 376 5.93 29.26 18.22
C LEU A 376 6.87 29.30 17.02
N GLU A 377 6.43 29.88 15.89
CA GLU A 377 7.27 30.26 14.73
C GLU A 377 8.56 30.97 15.18
N ARG A 378 8.45 31.92 16.11
CA ARG A 378 9.57 32.70 16.65
C ARG A 378 10.36 32.00 17.77
N ARG A 379 10.20 30.68 17.94
CA ARG A 379 10.84 29.87 18.99
C ARG A 379 11.46 28.58 18.45
N PHE A 380 10.82 27.96 17.46
CA PHE A 380 11.39 26.84 16.73
C PHE A 380 12.20 27.33 15.52
N GLN A 381 13.48 26.99 15.48
CA GLN A 381 14.23 27.04 14.23
C GLN A 381 13.76 25.89 13.34
N GLN A 382 13.26 26.19 12.14
CA GLN A 382 12.99 25.15 11.16
C GLN A 382 14.31 24.53 10.69
N VAL A 383 14.40 23.21 10.77
CA VAL A 383 15.42 22.39 10.10
C VAL A 383 14.66 21.54 9.09
N TYR A 384 15.16 21.46 7.85
CA TYR A 384 14.52 20.67 6.80
C TYR A 384 15.30 19.38 6.57
N CYS A 385 14.72 18.27 7.00
CA CYS A 385 15.18 16.92 6.68
C CYS A 385 14.47 16.49 5.40
N GLY A 386 15.21 16.35 4.30
CA GLY A 386 14.72 15.79 3.04
C GLY A 386 14.91 14.26 3.00
N GLU A 387 14.32 13.63 1.99
CA GLU A 387 14.63 12.23 1.66
C GLU A 387 16.10 12.12 1.18
N PRO A 388 16.83 11.04 1.56
CA PRO A 388 18.21 10.84 1.14
C PRO A 388 18.30 10.56 -0.37
N ALA A 389 19.41 10.96 -1.01
CA ALA A 389 19.68 10.55 -2.39
C ALA A 389 19.91 9.02 -2.48
N VAL A 390 19.84 8.45 -3.68
CA VAL A 390 20.08 7.02 -3.89
C VAL A 390 21.49 6.61 -3.42
N GLU A 391 22.51 7.46 -3.62
CA GLU A 391 23.89 7.22 -3.16
C GLU A 391 24.02 7.26 -1.62
N ASP A 392 23.33 8.20 -0.97
CA ASP A 392 23.23 8.27 0.50
C ASP A 392 22.47 7.05 1.05
N THR A 393 21.41 6.63 0.38
CA THR A 393 20.58 5.47 0.73
C THR A 393 21.40 4.18 0.69
N VAL A 394 22.17 3.95 -0.38
CA VAL A 394 23.12 2.82 -0.45
C VAL A 394 24.15 2.89 0.68
N SER A 395 24.62 4.10 1.04
CA SER A 395 25.58 4.29 2.13
C SER A 395 24.96 4.00 3.52
N ILE A 396 23.68 4.34 3.72
CA ILE A 396 22.90 3.98 4.92
C ILE A 396 22.68 2.47 4.98
N LEU A 397 22.24 1.85 3.88
CA LEU A 397 22.04 0.40 3.79
C LEU A 397 23.32 -0.38 4.07
N ARG A 398 24.46 0.05 3.52
CA ARG A 398 25.79 -0.53 3.84
C ARG A 398 26.14 -0.43 5.33
N GLY A 399 25.81 0.70 5.98
CA GLY A 399 26.00 0.90 7.42
C GLY A 399 25.01 0.13 8.31
N LEU A 400 23.90 -0.35 7.75
CA LEU A 400 22.92 -1.21 8.43
C LEU A 400 23.15 -2.70 8.17
N ARG A 401 23.85 -3.06 7.07
CA ARG A 401 23.97 -4.42 6.53
C ARG A 401 24.31 -5.46 7.61
N GLU A 402 25.39 -5.23 8.35
CA GLU A 402 25.88 -6.10 9.42
C GLU A 402 24.77 -6.47 10.43
N ARG A 403 23.92 -5.51 10.82
CA ARG A 403 22.81 -5.75 11.76
C ARG A 403 21.72 -6.65 11.19
N TYR A 404 21.38 -6.48 9.92
CA TYR A 404 20.40 -7.34 9.25
C TYR A 404 20.98 -8.73 8.94
N GLU A 405 22.26 -8.81 8.55
CA GLU A 405 22.97 -10.09 8.39
C GLU A 405 22.94 -10.91 9.69
N LEU A 406 23.18 -10.26 10.84
CA LEU A 406 23.11 -10.87 12.17
C LEU A 406 21.68 -11.26 12.58
N HIS A 407 20.71 -10.33 12.45
CA HIS A 407 19.32 -10.56 12.85
C HIS A 407 18.66 -11.72 12.08
N HIS A 408 19.01 -11.87 10.79
CA HIS A 408 18.45 -12.90 9.93
C HIS A 408 19.31 -14.17 9.86
N GLY A 409 20.61 -14.09 10.06
CA GLY A 409 21.54 -15.20 9.86
C GLY A 409 21.83 -15.47 8.39
N VAL A 410 21.84 -14.42 7.56
CA VAL A 410 22.10 -14.44 6.11
C VAL A 410 23.19 -13.43 5.76
N LYS A 411 23.78 -13.54 4.58
CA LYS A 411 24.66 -12.51 3.98
C LYS A 411 23.84 -11.65 3.02
N ILE A 412 24.25 -10.41 2.80
CA ILE A 412 23.57 -9.49 1.88
C ILE A 412 24.59 -8.92 0.89
N SER A 413 24.40 -9.24 -0.39
CA SER A 413 25.30 -8.75 -1.44
C SER A 413 25.23 -7.23 -1.59
N ASP A 414 26.35 -6.59 -1.94
CA ASP A 414 26.36 -5.15 -2.21
C ASP A 414 25.47 -4.79 -3.42
N GLY A 415 25.34 -5.73 -4.37
CA GLY A 415 24.40 -5.65 -5.49
C GLY A 415 22.93 -5.57 -5.04
N ALA A 416 22.53 -6.37 -4.04
CA ALA A 416 21.19 -6.30 -3.46
C ALA A 416 20.92 -4.93 -2.79
N LEU A 417 21.90 -4.35 -2.10
CA LEU A 417 21.75 -3.03 -1.48
C LEU A 417 21.58 -1.91 -2.52
N VAL A 418 22.35 -1.97 -3.62
CA VAL A 418 22.19 -1.04 -4.75
C VAL A 418 20.85 -1.24 -5.45
N ALA A 419 20.44 -2.49 -5.68
CA ALA A 419 19.14 -2.82 -6.26
C ALA A 419 17.98 -2.32 -5.39
N ALA A 420 18.05 -2.50 -4.07
CA ALA A 420 17.01 -2.03 -3.14
C ALA A 420 16.86 -0.50 -3.18
N ALA A 421 17.95 0.25 -3.14
CA ALA A 421 17.90 1.71 -3.24
C ALA A 421 17.35 2.19 -4.60
N VAL A 422 17.83 1.61 -5.71
CA VAL A 422 17.44 2.03 -7.08
C VAL A 422 16.00 1.60 -7.44
N LEU A 423 15.55 0.43 -6.99
CA LEU A 423 14.18 -0.03 -7.22
C LEU A 423 13.17 0.65 -6.28
N SER A 424 13.60 1.04 -5.07
CA SER A 424 12.78 1.82 -4.15
C SER A 424 12.46 3.20 -4.72
N ASP A 425 13.46 4.04 -4.97
CA ASP A 425 13.32 5.40 -5.58
C ASP A 425 12.44 5.42 -6.85
N ARG A 426 12.49 4.32 -7.62
CA ARG A 426 11.79 4.16 -8.88
C ARG A 426 10.35 3.64 -8.76
N TYR A 427 10.04 2.80 -7.78
CA TYR A 427 8.77 2.04 -7.75
C TYR A 427 8.07 1.97 -6.38
N ILE A 428 8.79 2.04 -5.26
CA ILE A 428 8.27 1.72 -3.91
C ILE A 428 9.00 2.53 -2.84
N THR A 429 8.31 3.31 -2.02
CA THR A 429 8.91 3.92 -0.81
C THR A 429 9.22 2.84 0.25
N GLY A 430 10.50 2.57 0.56
CA GLY A 430 10.91 1.62 1.60
C GLY A 430 12.16 0.79 1.26
N PRO A 431 13.36 1.41 1.12
CA PRO A 431 14.57 0.68 0.68
C PRO A 431 15.14 -0.26 1.74
N ILE A 432 14.82 -0.03 3.02
CA ILE A 432 15.23 -0.88 4.14
C ILE A 432 14.31 -2.12 4.21
N ASP A 433 13.01 -1.90 4.03
CA ASP A 433 11.96 -2.92 4.17
C ASP A 433 12.08 -4.00 3.07
N LEU A 434 12.48 -3.61 1.86
CA LEU A 434 12.84 -4.52 0.78
C LEU A 434 14.02 -5.45 1.14
N VAL A 435 15.00 -4.95 1.90
CA VAL A 435 16.15 -5.75 2.35
C VAL A 435 15.77 -6.65 3.53
N ASP A 436 14.91 -6.18 4.44
CA ASP A 436 14.40 -6.96 5.57
C ASP A 436 13.50 -8.13 5.11
N GLU A 437 12.54 -7.91 4.20
CA GLU A 437 11.73 -9.00 3.65
C GLU A 437 12.60 -9.99 2.85
N ALA A 438 13.62 -9.54 2.11
CA ALA A 438 14.52 -10.42 1.38
C ALA A 438 15.35 -11.31 2.32
N ALA A 439 15.87 -10.73 3.40
CA ALA A 439 16.58 -11.48 4.43
C ALA A 439 15.64 -12.43 5.21
N ALA A 440 14.38 -12.03 5.46
CA ALA A 440 13.37 -12.87 6.08
C ALA A 440 12.92 -14.04 5.18
N LYS A 441 12.69 -13.80 3.89
CA LYS A 441 12.40 -14.84 2.87
C LYS A 441 13.51 -15.90 2.88
N LEU A 442 14.76 -15.49 2.71
CA LEU A 442 15.89 -16.42 2.64
C LEU A 442 16.11 -17.20 3.95
N LYS A 443 15.91 -16.55 5.10
CA LYS A 443 15.89 -17.18 6.43
C LYS A 443 14.78 -18.24 6.57
N MET A 444 13.61 -18.03 5.97
CA MET A 444 12.55 -19.04 5.93
C MET A 444 12.92 -20.24 5.04
N GLU A 445 13.59 -20.00 3.91
CA GLU A 445 14.07 -21.08 3.02
C GLU A 445 15.16 -21.93 3.70
N ILE A 446 16.15 -21.29 4.35
CA ILE A 446 17.21 -21.97 5.13
C ILE A 446 16.66 -22.80 6.30
N THR A 447 15.64 -22.29 7.00
CA THR A 447 15.08 -22.98 8.18
C THR A 447 14.13 -24.13 7.80
N SER A 448 13.52 -24.07 6.63
CA SER A 448 12.63 -25.09 6.05
C SER A 448 13.39 -26.29 5.46
N LYS A 449 12.67 -27.32 5.02
CA LYS A 449 13.24 -28.39 4.19
C LYS A 449 13.51 -27.84 2.77
N PRO A 450 14.64 -28.22 2.12
CA PRO A 450 14.85 -27.94 0.71
C PRO A 450 13.78 -28.57 -0.16
N ILE A 451 13.48 -27.96 -1.31
CA ILE A 451 12.44 -28.42 -2.26
C ILE A 451 12.75 -29.86 -2.72
N GLU A 452 14.00 -30.16 -3.06
CA GLU A 452 14.44 -31.50 -3.47
C GLU A 452 14.17 -32.59 -2.41
N LEU A 453 14.26 -32.24 -1.12
CA LEU A 453 13.99 -33.17 -0.02
C LEU A 453 12.48 -33.35 0.19
N ASP A 454 11.69 -32.27 0.10
CA ASP A 454 10.24 -32.33 0.25
C ASP A 454 9.55 -33.02 -0.95
N GLU A 455 10.12 -32.92 -2.16
CA GLU A 455 9.69 -33.72 -3.32
C GLU A 455 9.92 -35.22 -3.09
N VAL A 456 11.12 -35.62 -2.64
CA VAL A 456 11.43 -37.02 -2.30
C VAL A 456 10.55 -37.54 -1.15
N ASP A 457 10.28 -36.74 -0.12
CA ASP A 457 9.36 -37.10 0.97
C ASP A 457 7.93 -37.35 0.45
N ARG A 458 7.43 -36.49 -0.44
CA ARG A 458 6.10 -36.65 -1.07
C ARG A 458 6.03 -37.89 -1.95
N GLU A 459 7.09 -38.22 -2.70
CA GLU A 459 7.15 -39.46 -3.49
C GLU A 459 7.15 -40.71 -2.60
N ILE A 460 7.93 -40.72 -1.51
CA ILE A 460 7.95 -41.85 -0.55
C ILE A 460 6.56 -42.06 0.05
N ILE A 461 5.90 -40.98 0.51
CA ILE A 461 4.53 -41.06 1.07
C ILE A 461 3.52 -41.60 0.05
N ARG A 462 3.64 -41.20 -1.23
CA ARG A 462 2.78 -41.70 -2.31
C ARG A 462 2.99 -43.19 -2.57
N LEU A 463 4.24 -43.64 -2.65
CA LEU A 463 4.59 -45.05 -2.89
C LEU A 463 4.27 -45.93 -1.68
N GLU A 464 4.38 -45.42 -0.45
CA GLU A 464 3.92 -46.11 0.75
C GLU A 464 2.40 -46.31 0.77
N MET A 465 1.61 -45.32 0.33
CA MET A 465 0.16 -45.49 0.18
C MET A 465 -0.20 -46.51 -0.93
N GLU A 466 0.48 -46.48 -2.08
CA GLU A 466 0.25 -47.49 -3.13
C GLU A 466 0.63 -48.91 -2.66
N LYS A 467 1.76 -49.04 -1.96
CA LYS A 467 2.19 -50.29 -1.32
C LYS A 467 1.18 -50.79 -0.28
N LEU A 468 0.60 -49.91 0.53
CA LEU A 468 -0.41 -50.28 1.53
C LEU A 468 -1.72 -50.76 0.89
N SER A 469 -2.11 -50.21 -0.27
CA SER A 469 -3.26 -50.71 -1.04
C SER A 469 -3.00 -52.13 -1.55
N LEU A 470 -1.90 -52.31 -2.30
CA LEU A 470 -1.56 -53.57 -2.97
C LEU A 470 -1.19 -54.71 -2.01
N LYS A 471 -0.91 -54.42 -0.73
CA LYS A 471 -0.53 -55.40 0.29
C LYS A 471 -1.66 -56.41 0.61
N ASN A 472 -2.91 -56.05 0.35
CA ASN A 472 -4.06 -56.93 0.56
C ASN A 472 -4.41 -57.77 -0.68
N ASP A 473 -3.88 -57.41 -1.86
CA ASP A 473 -4.15 -58.09 -3.12
C ASP A 473 -3.29 -59.36 -3.26
N THR A 474 -3.90 -60.44 -3.75
CA THR A 474 -3.29 -61.79 -3.69
C THR A 474 -2.79 -62.32 -5.03
N ASP A 475 -3.07 -61.62 -6.13
CA ASP A 475 -2.74 -62.02 -7.49
C ASP A 475 -1.23 -61.87 -7.81
N LYS A 476 -0.82 -62.40 -8.96
CA LYS A 476 0.59 -62.40 -9.39
C LYS A 476 1.09 -61.03 -9.87
N ALA A 477 0.23 -60.24 -10.50
CA ALA A 477 0.61 -58.93 -11.04
C ALA A 477 0.81 -57.91 -9.90
N SER A 478 -0.07 -57.91 -8.89
CA SER A 478 0.10 -57.07 -7.69
C SER A 478 1.39 -57.42 -6.94
N LYS A 479 1.80 -58.70 -6.88
CA LYS A 479 3.10 -59.10 -6.30
C LYS A 479 4.31 -58.64 -7.10
N GLU A 480 4.24 -58.68 -8.44
CA GLU A 480 5.30 -58.16 -9.32
C GLU A 480 5.34 -56.62 -9.39
N ARG A 481 4.22 -55.95 -9.06
CA ARG A 481 4.16 -54.49 -8.87
C ARG A 481 4.70 -54.08 -7.50
N LEU A 482 4.31 -54.79 -6.44
CA LEU A 482 4.75 -54.55 -5.07
C LEU A 482 6.27 -54.67 -4.94
N SER A 483 6.92 -55.66 -5.56
CA SER A 483 8.39 -55.79 -5.50
C SER A 483 9.14 -54.68 -6.23
N LYS A 484 8.56 -54.10 -7.29
CA LYS A 484 9.10 -52.90 -7.97
C LYS A 484 8.96 -51.65 -7.10
N LEU A 485 7.76 -51.43 -6.56
CA LEU A 485 7.49 -50.34 -5.62
C LEU A 485 8.40 -50.43 -4.39
N GLU A 486 8.69 -51.64 -3.88
CA GLU A 486 9.64 -51.83 -2.78
C GLU A 486 11.08 -51.42 -3.16
N ALA A 487 11.56 -51.77 -4.35
CA ALA A 487 12.88 -51.36 -4.81
C ALA A 487 12.99 -49.85 -5.07
N GLU A 488 11.95 -49.25 -5.65
CA GLU A 488 11.87 -47.79 -5.88
C GLU A 488 11.85 -47.02 -4.55
N LEU A 489 11.02 -47.46 -3.60
CA LEU A 489 10.88 -46.89 -2.25
C LEU A 489 12.18 -47.01 -1.42
N GLU A 490 12.87 -48.15 -1.49
CA GLU A 490 14.19 -48.32 -0.87
C GLU A 490 15.22 -47.33 -1.47
N SER A 491 15.23 -47.16 -2.80
CA SER A 491 16.11 -46.21 -3.48
C SER A 491 15.83 -44.75 -3.14
N LEU A 492 14.55 -44.39 -2.97
CA LEU A 492 14.12 -43.05 -2.57
C LEU A 492 14.45 -42.78 -1.10
N LYS A 493 14.29 -43.75 -0.19
CA LYS A 493 14.73 -43.62 1.20
C LYS A 493 16.25 -43.48 1.32
N GLN A 494 17.02 -44.14 0.46
CA GLN A 494 18.47 -43.94 0.42
C GLN A 494 18.85 -42.53 -0.09
N LYS A 495 18.15 -41.99 -1.10
CA LYS A 495 18.29 -40.59 -1.52
C LYS A 495 17.92 -39.61 -0.41
N GLN A 496 16.73 -39.78 0.19
CA GLN A 496 16.20 -39.00 1.31
C GLN A 496 17.23 -38.88 2.44
N LYS A 497 17.79 -40.02 2.87
CA LYS A 497 18.79 -40.08 3.95
C LYS A 497 20.08 -39.33 3.60
N ASN A 498 20.58 -39.48 2.38
CA ASN A 498 21.78 -38.75 1.93
C ASN A 498 21.53 -37.23 1.89
N LEU A 499 20.35 -36.80 1.43
CA LEU A 499 19.96 -35.38 1.38
C LEU A 499 19.73 -34.80 2.78
N SER A 500 19.08 -35.55 3.69
CA SER A 500 18.89 -35.09 5.07
C SER A 500 20.21 -35.01 5.84
N GLU A 501 21.15 -35.95 5.65
CA GLU A 501 22.47 -35.90 6.28
C GLU A 501 23.31 -34.70 5.81
N HIS A 502 23.26 -34.37 4.51
CA HIS A 502 23.88 -33.14 4.00
C HIS A 502 23.22 -31.88 4.57
N TRP A 503 21.88 -31.79 4.59
CA TRP A 503 21.14 -30.62 5.07
C TRP A 503 21.31 -30.39 6.58
N GLU A 504 21.27 -31.45 7.39
CA GLU A 504 21.52 -31.35 8.84
C GLU A 504 22.96 -30.90 9.13
N TYR A 505 23.94 -31.38 8.36
CA TYR A 505 25.33 -30.94 8.48
C TYR A 505 25.49 -29.45 8.13
N GLU A 506 25.00 -29.03 6.96
CA GLU A 506 25.04 -27.64 6.48
C GLU A 506 24.35 -26.68 7.46
N LYS A 507 23.15 -27.05 7.94
CA LYS A 507 22.39 -26.30 8.96
C LYS A 507 23.11 -26.22 10.32
N SER A 508 23.85 -27.27 10.71
CA SER A 508 24.65 -27.26 11.95
C SER A 508 25.83 -26.29 11.86
N LEU A 509 26.47 -26.17 10.69
CA LEU A 509 27.54 -25.20 10.44
C LEU A 509 27.00 -23.77 10.48
N MET A 510 25.90 -23.47 9.77
CA MET A 510 25.27 -22.13 9.82
C MET A 510 24.87 -21.74 11.25
N THR A 511 24.26 -22.66 12.01
CA THR A 511 23.84 -22.39 13.40
C THR A 511 25.03 -22.05 14.29
N ARG A 512 26.18 -22.72 14.10
CA ARG A 512 27.42 -22.43 14.81
C ARG A 512 28.07 -21.12 14.39
N ILE A 513 28.09 -20.81 13.09
CA ILE A 513 28.59 -19.51 12.58
C ILE A 513 27.77 -18.37 13.21
N ARG A 514 26.45 -18.51 13.24
CA ARG A 514 25.55 -17.52 13.83
C ARG A 514 25.81 -17.32 15.33
N SER A 515 25.90 -18.39 16.13
CA SER A 515 26.12 -18.24 17.58
C SER A 515 27.47 -17.59 17.90
N VAL A 516 28.53 -17.89 17.13
CA VAL A 516 29.84 -17.23 17.31
C VAL A 516 29.79 -15.75 16.93
N LYS A 517 28.99 -15.35 15.92
CA LYS A 517 28.77 -13.94 15.60
C LYS A 517 28.01 -13.21 16.71
N GLU A 518 26.87 -13.75 17.16
CA GLU A 518 26.08 -13.18 18.27
C GLU A 518 26.92 -13.01 19.57
N GLU A 519 27.84 -13.94 19.87
CA GLU A 519 28.80 -13.80 20.97
C GLU A 519 29.87 -12.73 20.70
N THR A 520 30.35 -12.60 19.45
CA THR A 520 31.35 -11.60 19.05
C THR A 520 30.80 -10.17 19.19
N ASP A 521 29.57 -9.91 18.76
CA ASP A 521 28.94 -8.59 18.86
C ASP A 521 28.69 -8.19 20.32
N ARG A 522 28.28 -9.16 21.14
CA ARG A 522 28.17 -8.94 22.58
C ARG A 522 29.52 -8.58 23.19
N VAL A 523 30.59 -9.28 22.83
CA VAL A 523 31.95 -8.95 23.31
C VAL A 523 32.40 -7.57 22.80
N ASN A 524 32.07 -7.18 21.57
CA ASN A 524 32.32 -5.83 21.04
C ASN A 524 31.60 -4.74 21.87
N LEU A 525 30.34 -4.97 22.27
CA LEU A 525 29.58 -4.05 23.13
C LEU A 525 30.14 -3.98 24.56
N GLU A 526 30.57 -5.11 25.14
CA GLU A 526 31.25 -5.15 26.44
C GLU A 526 32.63 -4.45 26.39
N ILE A 527 33.34 -4.51 25.26
CA ILE A 527 34.56 -3.75 24.98
C ILE A 527 34.28 -2.25 24.89
N GLU A 528 33.30 -1.82 24.09
CA GLU A 528 32.93 -0.40 23.99
C GLU A 528 32.47 0.17 25.35
N ALA A 529 31.92 -0.66 26.25
CA ALA A 529 31.61 -0.26 27.61
C ALA A 529 32.88 -0.08 28.46
N ALA A 530 33.77 -1.08 28.50
CA ALA A 530 35.01 -1.03 29.28
C ALA A 530 35.91 0.14 28.85
N GLU A 531 36.01 0.44 27.54
CA GLU A 531 36.79 1.58 27.05
C GLU A 531 36.19 2.95 27.43
N ARG A 532 34.85 3.06 27.51
CA ARG A 532 34.17 4.28 28.02
C ARG A 532 34.31 4.45 29.53
N GLU A 533 34.40 3.36 30.27
CA GLU A 533 34.59 3.35 31.74
C GLU A 533 36.07 3.44 32.16
N TYR A 534 37.00 3.50 31.19
CA TYR A 534 38.46 3.46 31.37
C TYR A 534 38.98 2.18 32.06
N ASP A 535 38.23 1.08 32.03
CA ASP A 535 38.72 -0.25 32.44
C ASP A 535 39.55 -0.88 31.31
N LEU A 536 40.76 -0.34 31.16
CA LEU A 536 41.72 -0.78 30.15
C LEU A 536 42.18 -2.24 30.34
N ASN A 537 42.07 -2.77 31.57
CA ASN A 537 42.40 -4.17 31.85
C ASN A 537 41.34 -5.09 31.24
N ARG A 538 40.06 -4.86 31.58
CA ARG A 538 38.94 -5.64 31.02
C ARG A 538 38.82 -5.48 29.51
N ALA A 539 39.05 -4.26 28.99
CA ALA A 539 39.09 -4.02 27.54
C ALA A 539 40.20 -4.83 26.86
N ALA A 540 41.39 -4.95 27.46
CA ALA A 540 42.48 -5.76 26.92
C ALA A 540 42.22 -7.28 27.03
N GLU A 541 41.66 -7.76 28.14
CA GLU A 541 41.26 -9.17 28.32
C GLU A 541 40.23 -9.59 27.27
N LEU A 542 39.23 -8.74 27.01
CA LEU A 542 38.21 -9.01 25.99
C LEU A 542 38.79 -8.93 24.57
N LYS A 543 39.57 -7.88 24.23
CA LYS A 543 40.15 -7.72 22.88
C LYS A 543 41.15 -8.83 22.51
N TYR A 544 42.07 -9.18 23.40
CA TYR A 544 43.16 -10.11 23.09
C TYR A 544 42.91 -11.55 23.57
N GLY A 545 41.98 -11.76 24.49
CA GLY A 545 41.54 -13.08 24.96
C GLY A 545 40.32 -13.59 24.19
N THR A 546 39.13 -13.14 24.59
CA THR A 546 37.86 -13.72 24.10
C THR A 546 37.60 -13.42 22.63
N LEU A 547 37.67 -12.15 22.20
CA LEU A 547 37.40 -11.73 20.82
C LEU A 547 38.30 -12.45 19.81
N LEU A 548 39.61 -12.50 20.07
CA LEU A 548 40.56 -13.21 19.21
C LEU A 548 40.30 -14.73 19.14
N SER A 549 39.72 -15.32 20.19
CA SER A 549 39.32 -16.74 20.19
C SER A 549 38.01 -16.99 19.42
N LEU A 550 37.06 -16.05 19.47
CA LEU A 550 35.81 -16.11 18.72
C LEU A 550 36.05 -15.89 17.22
N GLN A 551 36.89 -14.92 16.84
CA GLN A 551 37.29 -14.68 15.45
C GLN A 551 37.91 -15.94 14.81
N LYS A 552 38.81 -16.64 15.53
CA LYS A 552 39.37 -17.91 15.04
C LYS A 552 38.33 -19.01 14.89
N GLN A 553 37.39 -19.13 15.83
CA GLN A 553 36.29 -20.09 15.72
C GLN A 553 35.33 -19.77 14.57
N LEU A 554 35.18 -18.48 14.23
CA LEU A 554 34.40 -18.02 13.10
C LEU A 554 35.10 -18.35 11.77
N GLU A 555 36.37 -17.97 11.62
CA GLU A 555 37.21 -18.34 10.46
C GLU A 555 37.23 -19.86 10.26
N GLU A 556 37.40 -20.63 11.34
CA GLU A 556 37.37 -22.09 11.29
C GLU A 556 36.02 -22.67 10.86
N ALA A 557 34.91 -21.98 11.09
CA ALA A 557 33.57 -22.45 10.72
C ALA A 557 33.20 -22.01 9.30
N GLU A 558 33.51 -20.76 8.92
CA GLU A 558 33.28 -20.25 7.56
C GLU A 558 34.17 -20.96 6.53
N ASN A 559 35.42 -21.32 6.85
CA ASN A 559 36.24 -22.13 5.94
C ASN A 559 35.63 -23.53 5.67
N LYS A 560 35.16 -24.24 6.71
CA LYS A 560 34.53 -25.57 6.58
C LYS A 560 33.22 -25.51 5.75
N LEU A 561 32.49 -24.41 5.88
CA LEU A 561 31.30 -24.11 5.09
C LEU A 561 31.66 -23.87 3.61
N VAL A 562 32.69 -23.06 3.33
CA VAL A 562 33.16 -22.79 1.96
C VAL A 562 33.71 -24.05 1.29
N GLU A 563 34.45 -24.91 2.00
CA GLU A 563 34.88 -26.22 1.50
C GLU A 563 33.66 -27.12 1.14
N PHE A 564 32.61 -27.09 1.95
CA PHE A 564 31.37 -27.84 1.68
C PHE A 564 30.61 -27.28 0.48
N GLN A 565 30.48 -25.96 0.34
CA GLN A 565 29.85 -25.29 -0.79
C GLN A 565 30.61 -25.55 -2.10
N GLN A 566 31.94 -25.49 -2.08
CA GLN A 566 32.79 -25.80 -3.24
C GLN A 566 32.69 -27.27 -3.72
N SER A 567 32.16 -28.19 -2.89
CA SER A 567 31.88 -29.57 -3.32
C SER A 567 30.71 -29.69 -4.32
N GLY A 568 29.97 -28.61 -4.57
CA GLY A 568 28.83 -28.58 -5.51
C GLY A 568 27.57 -29.27 -4.99
N LYS A 569 27.48 -29.53 -3.67
CA LYS A 569 26.38 -30.25 -3.01
C LYS A 569 25.54 -29.39 -2.05
N SER A 570 25.85 -28.11 -1.93
CA SER A 570 25.10 -27.18 -1.09
C SER A 570 23.66 -27.05 -1.62
N MET A 571 22.68 -27.22 -0.74
CA MET A 571 21.25 -27.13 -1.08
C MET A 571 20.64 -25.79 -0.66
N LEU A 572 21.39 -24.97 0.08
CA LEU A 572 20.92 -23.74 0.71
C LEU A 572 21.70 -22.53 0.19
N ARG A 573 21.00 -21.43 -0.08
CA ARG A 573 21.62 -20.14 -0.38
C ARG A 573 21.68 -19.31 0.88
N GLU A 574 22.84 -18.72 1.16
CA GLU A 574 23.05 -17.83 2.31
C GLU A 574 23.02 -16.34 1.97
N GLU A 575 23.17 -15.98 0.69
CA GLU A 575 23.36 -14.58 0.27
C GLU A 575 22.14 -14.04 -0.48
N VAL A 576 21.62 -12.90 -0.02
CA VAL A 576 20.55 -12.14 -0.68
C VAL A 576 21.10 -11.45 -1.93
N THR A 577 20.48 -11.68 -3.07
CA THR A 577 20.89 -11.14 -4.38
C THR A 577 19.99 -10.00 -4.86
N ASP A 578 20.41 -9.30 -5.90
CA ASP A 578 19.58 -8.33 -6.64
C ASP A 578 18.31 -8.97 -7.24
N ILE A 579 18.37 -10.27 -7.56
CA ILE A 579 17.23 -11.08 -8.01
C ILE A 579 16.16 -11.18 -6.91
N ASP A 580 16.55 -11.43 -5.66
CA ASP A 580 15.61 -11.57 -4.54
C ASP A 580 14.88 -10.25 -4.23
N ILE A 581 15.59 -9.13 -4.30
CA ILE A 581 15.01 -7.79 -4.21
C ILE A 581 14.02 -7.56 -5.36
N ALA A 582 14.41 -7.90 -6.59
CA ALA A 582 13.54 -7.77 -7.76
C ALA A 582 12.28 -8.67 -7.69
N GLU A 583 12.36 -9.86 -7.09
CA GLU A 583 11.19 -10.71 -6.81
C GLU A 583 10.21 -10.06 -5.81
N ILE A 584 10.71 -9.39 -4.77
CA ILE A 584 9.88 -8.73 -3.77
C ILE A 584 9.22 -7.47 -4.35
N VAL A 585 9.99 -6.63 -5.04
CA VAL A 585 9.47 -5.50 -5.82
C VAL A 585 8.41 -5.98 -6.84
N SER A 586 8.63 -7.15 -7.45
CA SER A 586 7.66 -7.78 -8.37
C SER A 586 6.36 -8.21 -7.67
N LYS A 587 6.44 -8.80 -6.48
CA LYS A 587 5.25 -9.16 -5.66
C LYS A 587 4.46 -7.92 -5.23
N TRP A 588 5.13 -6.87 -4.77
CA TRP A 588 4.48 -5.66 -4.27
C TRP A 588 3.82 -4.83 -5.40
N THR A 589 4.46 -4.75 -6.58
CA THR A 589 4.00 -3.90 -7.70
C THR A 589 3.21 -4.63 -8.78
N GLY A 590 3.34 -5.96 -8.88
CA GLY A 590 2.86 -6.76 -10.01
C GLY A 590 3.70 -6.62 -11.30
N ILE A 591 4.80 -5.85 -11.29
CA ILE A 591 5.71 -5.72 -12.44
C ILE A 591 6.56 -7.01 -12.53
N PRO A 592 6.62 -7.73 -13.65
CA PRO A 592 7.37 -9.00 -13.73
C PRO A 592 8.89 -8.78 -13.57
N VAL A 593 9.57 -9.69 -12.87
CA VAL A 593 11.02 -9.61 -12.54
C VAL A 593 11.91 -9.33 -13.76
N THR A 594 11.59 -9.93 -14.92
CA THR A 594 12.31 -9.69 -16.18
C THR A 594 12.27 -8.22 -16.64
N ASN A 595 11.20 -7.49 -16.34
CA ASN A 595 11.09 -6.05 -16.61
C ASN A 595 11.83 -5.19 -15.57
N LEU A 596 12.19 -5.73 -14.41
CA LEU A 596 12.94 -5.04 -13.36
C LEU A 596 14.46 -5.23 -13.53
N GLN A 597 14.89 -6.40 -14.01
CA GLN A 597 16.31 -6.72 -14.24
C GLN A 597 16.89 -6.17 -15.54
N GLN A 598 16.07 -5.98 -16.59
CA GLN A 598 16.54 -5.44 -17.87
C GLN A 598 17.16 -4.04 -17.71
N SER A 599 18.34 -3.83 -18.29
CA SER A 599 18.95 -2.51 -18.26
C SER A 599 18.08 -1.50 -19.01
N GLU A 600 17.99 -0.28 -18.47
CA GLU A 600 17.18 0.79 -19.05
C GLU A 600 17.63 1.13 -20.49
N ARG A 601 18.91 0.91 -20.80
CA ARG A 601 19.48 1.07 -22.14
C ARG A 601 18.92 0.03 -23.13
N GLU A 602 18.88 -1.24 -22.75
CA GLU A 602 18.33 -2.31 -23.62
C GLU A 602 16.84 -2.09 -23.91
N LYS A 603 16.05 -1.73 -22.89
CA LYS A 603 14.64 -1.35 -23.08
C LYS A 603 14.50 -0.19 -24.07
N LEU A 604 15.25 0.89 -23.90
CA LEU A 604 15.15 2.08 -24.75
C LEU A 604 15.64 1.87 -26.19
N LEU A 605 16.45 0.84 -26.46
CA LEU A 605 16.75 0.42 -27.83
C LEU A 605 15.50 -0.19 -28.50
N LEU A 606 14.88 -1.19 -27.85
CA LEU A 606 13.70 -1.93 -28.32
C LEU A 606 12.37 -1.12 -28.33
N LEU A 607 12.41 0.15 -27.94
CA LEU A 607 11.24 1.03 -27.83
C LEU A 607 10.45 1.18 -29.15
N GLU A 608 11.14 1.27 -30.31
CA GLU A 608 10.46 1.34 -31.62
C GLU A 608 9.67 0.05 -31.89
N ASP A 609 10.31 -1.12 -31.75
CA ASP A 609 9.70 -2.43 -32.01
C ASP A 609 8.49 -2.73 -31.11
N VAL A 610 8.51 -2.26 -29.85
CA VAL A 610 7.40 -2.46 -28.92
C VAL A 610 6.23 -1.51 -29.20
N LEU A 611 6.49 -0.26 -29.58
CA LEU A 611 5.45 0.67 -30.04
C LEU A 611 4.78 0.16 -31.33
N HIS A 612 5.57 -0.39 -32.27
CA HIS A 612 5.05 -0.92 -33.55
C HIS A 612 4.11 -2.13 -33.41
N LYS A 613 4.23 -2.93 -32.34
CA LYS A 613 3.29 -4.04 -32.05
C LYS A 613 1.86 -3.58 -31.76
N ARG A 614 1.65 -2.28 -31.46
CA ARG A 614 0.36 -1.71 -31.07
C ARG A 614 -0.06 -0.48 -31.89
N VAL A 615 0.88 0.19 -32.57
CA VAL A 615 0.65 1.33 -33.46
C VAL A 615 1.17 1.00 -34.87
N ILE A 616 0.23 0.83 -35.80
CA ILE A 616 0.48 0.46 -37.21
C ILE A 616 0.48 1.71 -38.09
N GLY A 617 1.36 1.77 -39.09
CA GLY A 617 1.35 2.79 -40.15
C GLY A 617 1.93 4.17 -39.79
N GLN A 618 2.51 4.32 -38.61
CA GLN A 618 2.91 5.63 -38.06
C GLN A 618 4.41 5.69 -37.74
N ASP A 619 5.24 5.05 -38.57
CA ASP A 619 6.70 4.87 -38.40
C ASP A 619 7.43 6.18 -38.11
N ILE A 620 7.10 7.25 -38.84
CA ILE A 620 7.68 8.58 -38.63
C ILE A 620 7.34 9.12 -37.23
N ALA A 621 6.12 8.88 -36.74
CA ALA A 621 5.70 9.29 -35.40
C ALA A 621 6.38 8.46 -34.31
N VAL A 622 6.35 7.12 -34.42
CA VAL A 622 6.97 6.19 -33.48
C VAL A 622 8.48 6.48 -33.35
N LYS A 623 9.18 6.63 -34.47
CA LYS A 623 10.61 6.89 -34.51
C LYS A 623 11.00 8.26 -33.95
N SER A 624 10.21 9.30 -34.20
CA SER A 624 10.46 10.64 -33.64
C SER A 624 10.35 10.59 -32.11
N VAL A 625 9.22 10.08 -31.61
CA VAL A 625 8.94 9.86 -30.18
C VAL A 625 10.04 9.05 -29.49
N ALA A 626 10.43 7.91 -30.07
CA ALA A 626 11.46 7.05 -29.50
C ALA A 626 12.82 7.76 -29.39
N ASN A 627 13.21 8.54 -30.41
CA ASN A 627 14.45 9.28 -30.38
C ASN A 627 14.43 10.44 -29.37
N ALA A 628 13.32 11.18 -29.23
CA ALA A 628 13.18 12.20 -28.20
C ALA A 628 13.33 11.63 -26.77
N ILE A 629 12.67 10.49 -26.49
CA ILE A 629 12.79 9.79 -25.20
C ILE A 629 14.22 9.30 -24.96
N ARG A 630 14.89 8.73 -25.98
CA ARG A 630 16.30 8.32 -25.89
C ARG A 630 17.23 9.49 -25.61
N ARG A 631 17.06 10.66 -26.23
CA ARG A 631 17.87 11.87 -25.94
C ARG A 631 17.77 12.26 -24.47
N SER A 632 16.54 12.30 -23.95
CA SER A 632 16.26 12.66 -22.56
C SER A 632 16.87 11.66 -21.56
N ARG A 633 16.62 10.36 -21.76
CA ARG A 633 17.19 9.29 -20.91
C ARG A 633 18.70 9.08 -21.08
N ALA A 634 19.31 9.63 -22.12
CA ALA A 634 20.77 9.72 -22.27
C ALA A 634 21.38 10.95 -21.55
N GLY A 635 20.58 11.78 -20.88
CA GLY A 635 21.05 13.01 -20.22
C GLY A 635 21.40 14.14 -21.19
N LEU A 636 20.86 14.11 -22.42
CA LEU A 636 21.13 15.11 -23.46
C LEU A 636 20.03 16.20 -23.56
N SER A 637 19.00 16.14 -22.72
CA SER A 637 17.95 17.15 -22.58
C SER A 637 18.12 17.97 -21.30
N ASP A 638 17.51 19.16 -21.24
CA ASP A 638 17.50 20.02 -20.05
C ASP A 638 16.83 19.29 -18.85
N PRO A 639 17.50 19.10 -17.70
CA PRO A 639 16.93 18.36 -16.55
C PRO A 639 15.79 19.09 -15.82
N ASN A 640 15.58 20.37 -16.13
CA ASN A 640 14.47 21.16 -15.63
C ASN A 640 13.20 21.06 -16.50
N ARG A 641 13.20 20.25 -17.57
CA ARG A 641 12.04 20.07 -18.47
C ARG A 641 11.37 18.71 -18.29
N PRO A 642 10.12 18.53 -18.75
CA PRO A 642 9.53 17.18 -18.90
C PRO A 642 10.39 16.30 -19.80
N ILE A 643 10.27 14.97 -19.64
CA ILE A 643 11.08 13.96 -20.36
C ILE A 643 11.06 14.22 -21.88
N ALA A 644 9.88 14.48 -22.43
CA ALA A 644 9.69 14.95 -23.79
C ALA A 644 8.32 15.62 -23.92
N SER A 645 8.21 16.56 -24.86
CA SER A 645 6.98 17.26 -25.21
C SER A 645 6.64 17.11 -26.70
N PHE A 646 5.41 16.70 -26.98
CA PHE A 646 4.96 16.33 -28.33
C PHE A 646 3.65 17.00 -28.74
N MET A 647 3.58 17.46 -30.00
CA MET A 647 2.35 17.95 -30.63
C MET A 647 1.89 16.98 -31.73
N PHE A 648 0.81 16.22 -31.48
CA PHE A 648 0.26 15.18 -32.37
C PHE A 648 -0.82 15.74 -33.31
N MET A 649 -0.40 16.11 -34.51
CA MET A 649 -1.24 16.66 -35.59
C MET A 649 -1.79 15.53 -36.49
N GLY A 650 -2.86 15.81 -37.26
CA GLY A 650 -3.51 14.84 -38.15
C GLY A 650 -5.00 14.60 -37.86
N PRO A 651 -5.67 13.71 -38.62
CA PRO A 651 -7.11 13.39 -38.47
C PRO A 651 -7.43 12.61 -37.18
N THR A 652 -8.71 12.30 -36.95
CA THR A 652 -9.14 11.53 -35.77
C THR A 652 -9.08 10.01 -36.03
N GLY A 653 -8.88 9.21 -34.99
CA GLY A 653 -8.92 7.74 -35.10
C GLY A 653 -7.68 7.06 -35.70
N VAL A 654 -6.61 7.80 -36.01
CA VAL A 654 -5.32 7.29 -36.54
C VAL A 654 -4.30 6.90 -35.46
N GLY A 655 -4.75 6.56 -34.25
CA GLY A 655 -3.89 5.99 -33.21
C GLY A 655 -3.18 6.96 -32.25
N LYS A 656 -3.28 8.29 -32.41
CA LYS A 656 -2.66 9.30 -31.51
C LYS A 656 -2.76 8.97 -30.00
N THR A 657 -3.97 8.71 -29.52
CA THR A 657 -4.28 8.37 -28.13
C THR A 657 -3.74 6.99 -27.74
N GLU A 658 -3.74 6.02 -28.66
CA GLU A 658 -3.26 4.65 -28.40
C GLU A 658 -1.72 4.64 -28.29
N LEU A 659 -1.01 5.43 -29.10
CA LEU A 659 0.45 5.64 -28.94
C LEU A 659 0.78 6.25 -27.57
N GLY A 660 -0.02 7.22 -27.10
CA GLY A 660 0.10 7.76 -25.73
C GLY A 660 -0.09 6.71 -24.63
N LYS A 661 -1.02 5.76 -24.81
CA LYS A 661 -1.17 4.61 -23.89
C LYS A 661 -0.01 3.64 -23.97
N THR A 662 0.46 3.29 -25.17
CA THR A 662 1.58 2.34 -25.34
C THR A 662 2.88 2.92 -24.75
N LEU A 663 3.06 4.24 -24.79
CA LEU A 663 4.12 4.92 -24.04
C LEU A 663 3.96 4.80 -22.52
N ALA A 664 2.75 4.97 -21.99
CA ALA A 664 2.47 4.82 -20.55
C ALA A 664 2.70 3.37 -20.08
N GLU A 665 2.20 2.40 -20.87
CA GLU A 665 2.41 0.97 -20.69
C GLU A 665 3.91 0.59 -20.74
N PHE A 666 4.69 1.18 -21.66
CA PHE A 666 6.11 0.87 -21.80
C PHE A 666 7.01 1.54 -20.75
N LEU A 667 6.84 2.84 -20.51
CA LEU A 667 7.71 3.64 -19.63
C LEU A 667 7.36 3.48 -18.15
N PHE A 668 6.08 3.24 -17.83
CA PHE A 668 5.56 3.23 -16.47
C PHE A 668 4.80 1.92 -16.14
N ASN A 669 5.06 0.86 -16.92
CA ASN A 669 4.49 -0.49 -16.83
C ASN A 669 2.94 -0.57 -16.81
N THR A 670 2.21 0.54 -17.02
CA THR A 670 0.74 0.59 -16.85
C THR A 670 0.05 1.59 -17.79
N GLU A 671 -1.05 1.19 -18.45
CA GLU A 671 -1.91 2.14 -19.18
C GLU A 671 -2.50 3.22 -18.25
N ASN A 672 -2.68 2.89 -16.97
CA ASN A 672 -3.22 3.78 -15.94
C ASN A 672 -2.27 4.93 -15.53
N ALA A 673 -1.05 4.98 -16.07
CA ALA A 673 -0.17 6.14 -15.98
C ALA A 673 -0.48 7.23 -17.04
N LEU A 674 -1.46 7.02 -17.94
CA LEU A 674 -1.95 8.03 -18.87
C LEU A 674 -2.98 8.96 -18.20
N ILE A 675 -2.56 10.16 -17.83
CA ILE A 675 -3.44 11.24 -17.35
C ILE A 675 -4.02 11.97 -18.58
N ARG A 676 -5.21 11.55 -19.03
CA ARG A 676 -5.94 12.20 -20.14
C ARG A 676 -6.81 13.34 -19.61
N ILE A 677 -6.64 14.54 -20.15
CA ILE A 677 -7.48 15.71 -19.89
C ILE A 677 -8.06 16.20 -21.21
N ASP A 678 -9.38 16.32 -21.28
CA ASP A 678 -10.12 16.74 -22.47
C ASP A 678 -10.23 18.27 -22.51
N MET A 679 -9.67 18.92 -23.52
CA MET A 679 -9.62 20.39 -23.58
C MET A 679 -10.95 21.03 -23.99
N SER A 680 -11.92 20.25 -24.48
CA SER A 680 -13.29 20.73 -24.67
C SER A 680 -13.99 21.06 -23.33
N GLU A 681 -13.52 20.52 -22.19
CA GLU A 681 -13.95 20.96 -20.85
C GLU A 681 -13.35 22.31 -20.39
N TYR A 682 -12.37 22.83 -21.14
CA TYR A 682 -11.54 23.97 -20.77
C TYR A 682 -11.65 25.14 -21.77
N MET A 683 -12.77 25.22 -22.49
CA MET A 683 -13.10 26.32 -23.40
C MET A 683 -13.36 27.66 -22.66
N GLU A 684 -13.85 27.61 -21.42
CA GLU A 684 -14.18 28.80 -20.62
C GLU A 684 -13.08 29.19 -19.64
N LYS A 685 -12.87 30.51 -19.46
CA LYS A 685 -11.87 31.07 -18.54
C LYS A 685 -12.03 30.57 -17.09
N HIS A 686 -13.26 30.38 -16.61
CA HIS A 686 -13.51 29.88 -15.26
C HIS A 686 -13.15 28.39 -15.10
N ALA A 687 -13.27 27.59 -16.17
CA ALA A 687 -12.87 26.19 -16.15
C ALA A 687 -11.35 26.03 -15.97
N VAL A 688 -10.53 26.95 -16.49
CA VAL A 688 -9.05 26.91 -16.36
C VAL A 688 -8.59 26.80 -14.90
N SER A 689 -9.33 27.38 -13.95
CA SER A 689 -9.01 27.25 -12.52
C SER A 689 -9.14 25.80 -12.01
N ARG A 690 -10.00 24.97 -12.61
CA ARG A 690 -10.12 23.54 -12.26
C ARG A 690 -8.85 22.74 -12.60
N LEU A 691 -8.02 23.21 -13.54
CA LEU A 691 -6.80 22.52 -13.96
C LEU A 691 -5.70 22.60 -12.89
N VAL A 692 -5.54 23.77 -12.27
CA VAL A 692 -4.40 24.14 -11.39
C VAL A 692 -4.81 24.40 -9.93
N GLY A 693 -6.11 24.51 -9.66
CA GLY A 693 -6.67 24.76 -8.33
C GLY A 693 -7.49 26.06 -8.30
N ALA A 694 -8.58 26.07 -7.53
CA ALA A 694 -9.36 27.30 -7.33
C ALA A 694 -8.58 28.29 -6.46
N PRO A 695 -8.60 29.61 -6.73
CA PRO A 695 -7.88 30.58 -5.89
C PRO A 695 -8.56 30.77 -4.52
N PRO A 696 -7.83 31.30 -3.51
CA PRO A 696 -8.35 31.52 -2.15
C PRO A 696 -9.71 32.25 -2.12
N GLY A 697 -10.69 31.65 -1.44
CA GLY A 697 -12.03 32.19 -1.27
C GLY A 697 -13.09 31.72 -2.28
N TYR A 698 -12.73 30.83 -3.22
CA TYR A 698 -13.68 30.20 -4.14
C TYR A 698 -14.05 28.78 -3.69
N VAL A 699 -15.22 28.29 -4.12
CA VAL A 699 -15.65 26.90 -3.90
C VAL A 699 -14.66 25.95 -4.59
N GLY A 700 -14.21 24.92 -3.88
CA GLY A 700 -13.14 24.03 -4.34
C GLY A 700 -11.73 24.50 -4.01
N TYR A 701 -11.53 25.55 -3.21
CA TYR A 701 -10.19 26.02 -2.80
C TYR A 701 -9.36 24.95 -2.07
N ASP A 702 -9.97 24.12 -1.23
CA ASP A 702 -9.28 23.06 -0.50
C ASP A 702 -8.98 21.82 -1.38
N GLU A 703 -9.59 21.74 -2.57
CA GLU A 703 -9.35 20.68 -3.56
C GLU A 703 -8.24 21.13 -4.54
N GLY A 704 -7.17 20.33 -4.67
CA GLY A 704 -6.09 20.59 -5.62
C GLY A 704 -6.56 20.49 -7.08
N GLY A 705 -5.88 21.19 -7.98
CA GLY A 705 -6.20 21.18 -9.41
C GLY A 705 -6.18 19.77 -10.04
N GLN A 706 -7.05 19.53 -11.02
CA GLN A 706 -7.18 18.23 -11.70
C GLN A 706 -5.86 17.74 -12.30
N LEU A 707 -5.00 18.64 -12.79
CA LEU A 707 -3.68 18.31 -13.31
C LEU A 707 -2.63 18.26 -12.19
N THR A 708 -2.61 19.25 -11.29
CA THR A 708 -1.59 19.38 -10.24
C THR A 708 -1.67 18.22 -9.24
N GLU A 709 -2.87 17.85 -8.77
CA GLU A 709 -3.05 16.76 -7.82
C GLU A 709 -2.89 15.37 -8.48
N ALA A 710 -3.27 15.21 -9.75
CA ALA A 710 -3.05 13.95 -10.48
C ALA A 710 -1.56 13.65 -10.68
N VAL A 711 -0.77 14.65 -11.10
CA VAL A 711 0.70 14.50 -11.26
C VAL A 711 1.41 14.45 -9.91
N ARG A 712 0.94 15.17 -8.88
CA ARG A 712 1.46 15.02 -7.50
C ARG A 712 1.31 13.58 -6.99
N ARG A 713 0.21 12.90 -7.32
CA ARG A 713 -0.03 11.48 -6.96
C ARG A 713 0.72 10.49 -7.86
N ARG A 714 1.06 10.88 -9.10
CA ARG A 714 1.84 10.06 -10.05
C ARG A 714 2.83 10.92 -10.86
N PRO A 715 4.00 11.25 -10.30
CA PRO A 715 5.02 12.05 -10.99
C PRO A 715 5.55 11.36 -12.25
N TYR A 716 5.58 10.03 -12.23
CA TYR A 716 5.88 9.17 -13.38
C TYR A 716 4.60 8.89 -14.18
N SER A 717 4.30 9.75 -15.16
CA SER A 717 3.06 9.67 -15.96
C SER A 717 3.19 10.23 -17.37
N VAL A 718 2.26 9.84 -18.26
CA VAL A 718 2.06 10.48 -19.57
C VAL A 718 0.86 11.43 -19.43
N VAL A 719 1.07 12.72 -19.62
CA VAL A 719 0.01 13.73 -19.58
C VAL A 719 -0.47 13.99 -21.02
N LEU A 720 -1.73 13.69 -21.29
CA LEU A 720 -2.36 13.81 -22.61
C LEU A 720 -3.44 14.89 -22.59
N PHE A 721 -3.14 16.03 -23.22
CA PHE A 721 -4.11 17.09 -23.50
C PHE A 721 -4.78 16.80 -24.86
N ASP A 722 -6.05 16.40 -24.84
CA ASP A 722 -6.81 16.03 -26.04
C ASP A 722 -7.60 17.22 -26.59
N GLU A 723 -7.67 17.38 -27.91
CA GLU A 723 -8.36 18.50 -28.61
C GLU A 723 -7.84 19.91 -28.22
N ILE A 724 -6.52 20.10 -28.17
CA ILE A 724 -5.90 21.34 -27.66
C ILE A 724 -6.34 22.62 -28.39
N GLU A 725 -6.81 22.53 -29.65
CA GLU A 725 -7.40 23.66 -30.38
C GLU A 725 -8.70 24.22 -29.77
N LYS A 726 -9.29 23.54 -28.78
CA LYS A 726 -10.49 23.97 -28.05
C LYS A 726 -10.18 24.77 -26.78
N ALA A 727 -8.97 24.65 -26.25
CA ALA A 727 -8.59 25.23 -24.96
C ALA A 727 -8.68 26.78 -24.96
N HIS A 728 -9.13 27.35 -23.85
CA HIS A 728 -9.05 28.79 -23.62
C HIS A 728 -7.58 29.28 -23.67
N PRO A 729 -7.28 30.48 -24.23
CA PRO A 729 -5.90 30.99 -24.34
C PRO A 729 -5.08 30.97 -23.04
N ASP A 730 -5.72 31.15 -21.88
CA ASP A 730 -5.02 31.09 -20.58
C ASP A 730 -4.43 29.71 -20.25
N VAL A 731 -4.97 28.62 -20.81
CA VAL A 731 -4.41 27.27 -20.65
C VAL A 731 -3.02 27.20 -21.27
N PHE A 732 -2.82 27.83 -22.44
CA PHE A 732 -1.50 27.84 -23.10
C PHE A 732 -0.43 28.57 -22.28
N ASN A 733 -0.80 29.55 -21.45
CA ASN A 733 0.15 30.21 -20.54
C ASN A 733 0.65 29.25 -19.45
N ILE A 734 -0.25 28.42 -18.91
CA ILE A 734 0.09 27.36 -17.93
C ILE A 734 0.95 26.27 -18.58
N LEU A 735 0.62 25.88 -19.82
CA LEU A 735 1.41 24.91 -20.58
C LEU A 735 2.80 25.43 -20.95
N LEU A 736 2.96 26.73 -21.23
CA LEU A 736 4.28 27.34 -21.44
C LEU A 736 5.14 27.26 -20.17
N GLN A 737 4.58 27.55 -18.99
CA GLN A 737 5.29 27.38 -17.71
C GLN A 737 5.74 25.93 -17.49
N LEU A 738 4.85 24.96 -17.77
CA LEU A 738 5.16 23.52 -17.67
C LEU A 738 6.31 23.12 -18.60
N LEU A 739 6.27 23.55 -19.87
CA LEU A 739 7.28 23.21 -20.88
C LEU A 739 8.65 23.86 -20.62
N ASP A 740 8.70 24.97 -19.90
CA ASP A 740 9.94 25.69 -19.60
C ASP A 740 10.60 25.28 -18.29
N ASP A 741 9.90 25.46 -17.18
CA ASP A 741 10.43 25.27 -15.82
C ASP A 741 10.19 23.84 -15.30
N GLY A 742 9.52 23.00 -16.11
CA GLY A 742 9.15 21.63 -15.75
C GLY A 742 8.21 21.56 -14.54
N ARG A 743 7.59 22.67 -14.16
CA ARG A 743 6.90 22.84 -12.87
C ARG A 743 5.68 23.76 -13.01
N ILE A 744 4.57 23.38 -12.39
CA ILE A 744 3.40 24.27 -12.22
C ILE A 744 3.28 24.65 -10.75
N THR A 745 2.96 25.91 -10.50
CA THR A 745 2.49 26.41 -9.19
C THR A 745 0.98 26.28 -9.10
N ASP A 746 0.51 25.42 -8.20
CA ASP A 746 -0.90 25.29 -7.79
C ASP A 746 -1.41 26.61 -7.17
N SER A 747 -2.73 26.82 -7.15
CA SER A 747 -3.36 28.00 -6.54
C SER A 747 -3.02 28.19 -5.05
N GLN A 748 -2.70 27.10 -4.35
CA GLN A 748 -2.22 27.11 -2.96
C GLN A 748 -0.71 27.43 -2.83
N GLY A 749 -0.03 27.81 -3.91
CA GLY A 749 1.41 28.12 -3.93
C GLY A 749 2.33 26.90 -3.89
N ARG A 750 1.79 25.67 -4.03
CA ARG A 750 2.58 24.44 -4.09
C ARG A 750 3.17 24.24 -5.48
N THR A 751 4.47 23.97 -5.57
CA THR A 751 5.12 23.58 -6.85
C THR A 751 4.99 22.07 -7.09
N VAL A 752 4.37 21.68 -8.20
CA VAL A 752 4.32 20.29 -8.69
C VAL A 752 5.34 20.13 -9.83
N SER A 753 6.15 19.08 -9.79
CA SER A 753 7.15 18.78 -10.84
C SER A 753 6.59 17.86 -11.92
N PHE A 754 6.95 18.17 -13.16
CA PHE A 754 6.60 17.46 -14.39
C PHE A 754 7.86 16.93 -15.11
N THR A 755 9.05 17.09 -14.51
CA THR A 755 10.35 16.60 -15.04
C THR A 755 10.32 15.12 -15.40
N ASN A 756 9.55 14.32 -14.65
CA ASN A 756 9.43 12.88 -14.82
C ASN A 756 8.22 12.47 -15.69
N CYS A 757 7.50 13.44 -16.27
CA CYS A 757 6.35 13.22 -17.14
C CYS A 757 6.73 13.27 -18.63
N VAL A 758 5.96 12.57 -19.47
CA VAL A 758 5.92 12.80 -20.93
C VAL A 758 4.66 13.60 -21.25
N VAL A 759 4.78 14.69 -22.02
CA VAL A 759 3.66 15.58 -22.35
C VAL A 759 3.25 15.41 -23.81
N ILE A 760 1.97 15.12 -24.04
CA ILE A 760 1.39 14.94 -25.37
C ILE A 760 0.21 15.90 -25.52
N MET A 761 0.20 16.67 -26.59
CA MET A 761 -0.92 17.54 -26.98
C MET A 761 -1.48 17.05 -28.31
N THR A 762 -2.76 16.67 -28.38
CA THR A 762 -3.39 16.29 -29.65
C THR A 762 -4.09 17.49 -30.27
N MET A 763 -3.90 17.69 -31.58
CA MET A 763 -4.64 18.70 -32.34
C MET A 763 -5.49 18.03 -33.42
N THR A 764 -6.82 18.17 -33.39
CA THR A 764 -7.70 17.53 -34.40
C THR A 764 -7.82 18.41 -35.64
N SER A 765 -7.37 17.88 -36.78
CA SER A 765 -7.27 18.68 -38.03
C SER A 765 -8.56 18.68 -38.88
N ASN A 766 -9.73 18.70 -38.24
CA ASN A 766 -11.05 18.78 -38.91
C ASN A 766 -11.28 20.09 -39.70
N ILE A 767 -10.38 21.07 -39.59
CA ILE A 767 -10.50 22.40 -40.21
C ILE A 767 -9.63 22.52 -41.49
N GLY A 768 -8.86 21.50 -41.87
CA GLY A 768 -8.00 21.64 -43.07
C GLY A 768 -7.24 20.39 -43.52
N SER A 769 -7.89 19.24 -43.62
CA SER A 769 -7.27 17.96 -44.04
C SER A 769 -6.42 18.07 -45.32
N HIS A 770 -6.88 18.78 -46.35
CA HIS A 770 -6.08 19.10 -47.54
C HIS A 770 -5.12 20.29 -47.30
N LEU A 771 -5.66 21.45 -46.92
CA LEU A 771 -4.91 22.71 -46.90
C LEU A 771 -3.72 22.69 -45.93
N ILE A 772 -3.78 21.91 -44.84
CA ILE A 772 -2.70 21.76 -43.87
C ILE A 772 -1.57 20.87 -44.41
N LEU A 773 -1.87 19.81 -45.17
CA LEU A 773 -0.83 18.99 -45.83
C LEU A 773 -0.11 19.79 -46.92
N ASP A 774 -0.85 20.55 -47.73
CA ASP A 774 -0.27 21.38 -48.78
C ASP A 774 0.46 22.62 -48.23
N THR A 775 0.00 23.22 -47.13
CA THR A 775 0.76 24.31 -46.47
C THR A 775 1.97 23.78 -45.70
N LEU A 776 1.91 22.67 -44.96
CA LEU A 776 3.09 22.13 -44.26
C LEU A 776 4.23 21.75 -45.23
N ARG A 777 3.92 21.31 -46.46
CA ARG A 777 4.91 21.11 -47.52
C ARG A 777 5.54 22.43 -48.03
N ASN A 778 4.82 23.55 -47.96
CA ASN A 778 5.24 24.84 -48.52
C ASN A 778 5.72 25.88 -47.47
N THR A 779 5.39 25.73 -46.18
CA THR A 779 5.58 26.78 -45.17
C THR A 779 6.70 26.50 -44.16
N GLN A 780 7.89 26.09 -44.63
CA GLN A 780 9.08 26.06 -43.76
C GLN A 780 9.56 27.45 -43.29
N GLN A 781 9.10 28.56 -43.88
CA GLN A 781 9.80 29.85 -43.76
C GLN A 781 9.18 30.94 -42.87
N THR A 782 7.85 31.17 -42.84
CA THR A 782 7.37 32.56 -42.64
C THR A 782 6.65 32.97 -41.33
N GLN A 783 5.82 32.15 -40.67
CA GLN A 783 4.86 32.71 -39.64
C GLN A 783 4.64 31.96 -38.30
N ARG A 784 5.47 30.98 -37.90
CA ARG A 784 5.34 30.34 -36.56
C ARG A 784 6.61 30.30 -35.68
N LYS A 785 7.63 31.12 -35.98
CA LYS A 785 8.91 31.20 -35.21
C LYS A 785 8.81 31.84 -33.80
N GLN A 786 7.64 31.81 -33.15
CA GLN A 786 7.41 32.51 -31.88
C GLN A 786 6.37 31.87 -30.93
N CYS A 787 5.73 30.76 -31.30
CA CYS A 787 4.73 30.09 -30.44
C CYS A 787 5.11 28.65 -30.12
N MET A 788 5.13 28.36 -28.81
CA MET A 788 5.26 27.04 -28.17
C MET A 788 6.68 26.44 -28.22
N ARG A 789 7.22 26.13 -27.04
CA ARG A 789 8.54 25.52 -26.82
C ARG A 789 8.36 24.00 -26.67
N ILE A 790 7.94 23.36 -27.74
CA ILE A 790 7.67 21.91 -27.81
C ILE A 790 8.84 21.25 -28.54
N ASP A 791 9.29 20.09 -28.07
CA ASP A 791 10.46 19.40 -28.64
C ASP A 791 10.20 18.96 -30.09
N GLU A 792 9.08 18.28 -30.34
CA GLU A 792 8.77 17.72 -31.68
C GLU A 792 7.28 17.87 -32.07
N TYR A 793 7.08 18.30 -33.32
CA TYR A 793 5.77 18.34 -33.99
C TYR A 793 5.64 17.11 -34.89
N ILE A 794 4.64 16.28 -34.61
CA ILE A 794 4.48 14.96 -35.22
C ILE A 794 3.16 14.92 -35.99
N VAL A 795 3.23 14.66 -37.30
CA VAL A 795 2.08 14.57 -38.19
C VAL A 795 1.74 13.11 -38.42
N PHE A 796 0.57 12.68 -37.93
CA PHE A 796 0.03 11.35 -38.20
C PHE A 796 -0.60 11.31 -39.60
N GLN A 797 -0.36 10.20 -40.31
CA GLN A 797 -0.89 9.96 -41.65
C GLN A 797 -2.30 9.33 -41.57
N PRO A 798 -3.18 9.54 -42.56
CA PRO A 798 -4.39 8.73 -42.69
C PRO A 798 -4.03 7.25 -42.86
N LEU A 799 -4.88 6.35 -42.37
CA LEU A 799 -4.61 4.91 -42.41
C LEU A 799 -5.00 4.30 -43.75
N ASP A 800 -4.14 3.44 -44.30
CA ASP A 800 -4.41 2.64 -45.50
C ASP A 800 -5.23 1.37 -45.18
N THR A 801 -5.90 0.81 -46.19
CA THR A 801 -6.76 -0.39 -46.03
C THR A 801 -6.01 -1.60 -45.45
N THR A 802 -4.74 -1.76 -45.81
CA THR A 802 -3.84 -2.79 -45.28
C THR A 802 -3.52 -2.60 -43.79
N GLU A 803 -3.38 -1.36 -43.35
CA GLU A 803 -3.14 -1.00 -41.95
C GLU A 803 -4.39 -1.22 -41.10
N ILE A 804 -5.56 -0.87 -41.66
CA ILE A 804 -6.87 -1.10 -41.05
C ILE A 804 -7.13 -2.61 -40.84
N ASN A 805 -6.75 -3.46 -41.80
CA ASN A 805 -6.85 -4.91 -41.67
C ASN A 805 -5.98 -5.44 -40.50
N HIS A 806 -4.73 -4.99 -40.36
CA HIS A 806 -3.91 -5.34 -39.19
C HIS A 806 -4.51 -4.81 -37.86
N ILE A 807 -5.15 -3.63 -37.86
CA ILE A 807 -5.86 -3.10 -36.68
C ILE A 807 -7.07 -3.99 -36.31
N VAL A 808 -7.80 -4.51 -37.31
CA VAL A 808 -8.87 -5.50 -37.12
C VAL A 808 -8.31 -6.78 -36.49
N GLU A 809 -7.21 -7.32 -36.98
CA GLU A 809 -6.55 -8.51 -36.42
C GLU A 809 -6.12 -8.31 -34.96
N ILE A 810 -5.58 -7.14 -34.60
CA ILE A 810 -5.27 -6.82 -33.19
C ILE A 810 -6.54 -6.82 -32.33
N GLN A 811 -7.67 -6.29 -32.82
CA GLN A 811 -8.92 -6.35 -32.08
C GLN A 811 -9.49 -7.79 -32.01
N LEU A 812 -9.43 -8.58 -33.09
CA LEU A 812 -9.86 -9.98 -33.10
C LEU A 812 -9.01 -10.84 -32.17
N ASN A 813 -7.70 -10.61 -32.08
CA ASN A 813 -6.83 -11.27 -31.09
C ASN A 813 -7.17 -10.86 -29.64
N ARG A 814 -7.59 -9.60 -29.41
CA ARG A 814 -8.17 -9.17 -28.12
C ARG A 814 -9.54 -9.83 -27.83
N VAL A 815 -10.29 -10.31 -28.82
CA VAL A 815 -11.50 -11.16 -28.62
C VAL A 815 -11.09 -12.61 -28.32
N LYS A 816 -10.21 -13.19 -29.14
CA LYS A 816 -9.67 -14.55 -29.02
C LYS A 816 -9.08 -14.83 -27.63
N ASN A 817 -8.32 -13.89 -27.07
CA ASN A 817 -7.77 -14.00 -25.72
C ASN A 817 -8.83 -13.98 -24.61
N ARG A 818 -9.96 -13.27 -24.80
CA ARG A 818 -11.11 -13.31 -23.86
C ARG A 818 -11.88 -14.63 -23.98
N LEU A 819 -12.16 -15.09 -25.20
CA LEU A 819 -12.84 -16.37 -25.45
C LEU A 819 -12.03 -17.57 -24.93
N LYS A 820 -10.69 -17.52 -24.99
CA LYS A 820 -9.80 -18.54 -24.42
C LYS A 820 -10.00 -18.74 -22.90
N GLN A 821 -10.43 -17.71 -22.16
CA GLN A 821 -10.76 -17.84 -20.73
C GLN A 821 -12.06 -18.66 -20.50
N GLN A 822 -12.91 -18.77 -21.52
CA GLN A 822 -14.12 -19.60 -21.56
C GLN A 822 -13.90 -20.90 -22.36
N LYS A 823 -12.64 -21.26 -22.65
CA LYS A 823 -12.21 -22.37 -23.52
C LYS A 823 -12.76 -22.35 -24.96
N ILE A 824 -13.26 -21.20 -25.45
CA ILE A 824 -13.75 -21.09 -26.83
C ILE A 824 -12.60 -20.64 -27.73
N HIS A 825 -12.35 -21.38 -28.81
CA HIS A 825 -11.23 -21.14 -29.72
C HIS A 825 -11.68 -20.37 -30.96
N LEU A 826 -11.24 -19.11 -31.10
CA LEU A 826 -11.57 -18.27 -32.26
C LEU A 826 -10.55 -18.42 -33.41
N GLN A 827 -11.05 -18.75 -34.59
CA GLN A 827 -10.35 -18.68 -35.88
C GLN A 827 -11.06 -17.68 -36.80
N TYR A 828 -10.36 -17.10 -37.77
CA TYR A 828 -10.92 -16.13 -38.72
C TYR A 828 -10.24 -16.23 -40.08
N THR A 829 -10.99 -16.02 -41.17
CA THR A 829 -10.45 -15.99 -42.54
C THR A 829 -9.96 -14.58 -42.92
N PRO A 830 -9.00 -14.43 -43.85
CA PRO A 830 -8.58 -13.11 -44.32
C PRO A 830 -9.71 -12.33 -45.00
N GLU A 831 -10.69 -13.01 -45.62
CA GLU A 831 -11.87 -12.38 -46.19
C GLU A 831 -12.80 -11.77 -45.12
N ALA A 832 -12.88 -12.38 -43.93
CA ALA A 832 -13.58 -11.81 -42.78
C ALA A 832 -12.86 -10.56 -42.23
N VAL A 833 -11.51 -10.56 -42.24
CA VAL A 833 -10.71 -9.38 -41.85
C VAL A 833 -10.94 -8.21 -42.81
N GLU A 834 -10.87 -8.44 -44.13
CA GLU A 834 -11.15 -7.41 -45.15
C GLU A 834 -12.58 -6.84 -45.03
N LEU A 835 -13.57 -7.71 -44.80
CA LEU A 835 -14.96 -7.30 -44.61
C LEU A 835 -15.16 -6.47 -43.34
N LEU A 836 -14.53 -6.86 -42.23
CA LEU A 836 -14.56 -6.09 -40.98
C LEU A 836 -13.79 -4.75 -41.11
N GLY A 837 -12.71 -4.71 -41.89
CA GLY A 837 -11.95 -3.50 -42.17
C GLY A 837 -12.76 -2.50 -43.01
N SER A 838 -13.34 -2.96 -44.12
CA SER A 838 -14.16 -2.11 -45.00
C SER A 838 -15.45 -1.60 -44.34
N LEU A 839 -16.06 -2.35 -43.43
CA LEU A 839 -17.20 -1.89 -42.61
C LEU A 839 -16.78 -1.03 -41.40
N GLY A 840 -15.55 -1.19 -40.92
CA GLY A 840 -15.01 -0.51 -39.74
C GLY A 840 -14.30 0.82 -40.02
N PHE A 841 -14.05 1.15 -41.30
CA PHE A 841 -13.37 2.37 -41.72
C PHE A 841 -14.34 3.53 -41.98
N ASP A 842 -14.01 4.72 -41.47
CA ASP A 842 -14.66 5.99 -41.82
C ASP A 842 -13.57 7.03 -42.18
N PRO A 843 -13.62 7.68 -43.36
CA PRO A 843 -12.62 8.68 -43.76
C PRO A 843 -12.42 9.87 -42.79
N ASN A 844 -13.40 10.17 -41.92
CA ASN A 844 -13.34 11.25 -40.93
C ASN A 844 -12.90 10.76 -39.54
N TYR A 845 -13.26 9.51 -39.20
CA TYR A 845 -13.06 8.92 -37.88
C TYR A 845 -12.04 7.78 -37.83
N GLY A 846 -11.36 7.48 -38.95
CA GLY A 846 -10.31 6.46 -39.05
C GLY A 846 -10.79 5.07 -38.62
N ALA A 847 -9.99 4.39 -37.82
CA ALA A 847 -10.32 3.06 -37.28
C ALA A 847 -11.22 3.10 -36.02
N ARG A 848 -11.76 4.28 -35.63
CA ARG A 848 -12.62 4.43 -34.44
C ARG A 848 -13.90 3.56 -34.48
N PRO A 849 -14.55 3.30 -35.63
CA PRO A 849 -15.71 2.40 -35.71
C PRO A 849 -15.37 0.90 -35.58
N VAL A 850 -14.16 0.46 -35.95
CA VAL A 850 -13.74 -0.96 -36.02
C VAL A 850 -14.15 -1.77 -34.79
N LYS A 851 -13.85 -1.27 -33.58
CA LYS A 851 -14.19 -1.96 -32.33
C LYS A 851 -15.71 -2.18 -32.18
N ARG A 852 -16.53 -1.21 -32.59
CA ARG A 852 -17.99 -1.30 -32.54
C ARG A 852 -18.53 -2.30 -33.57
N VAL A 853 -17.95 -2.35 -34.77
CA VAL A 853 -18.33 -3.33 -35.81
C VAL A 853 -18.02 -4.75 -35.35
N ILE A 854 -16.83 -5.00 -34.81
CA ILE A 854 -16.45 -6.31 -34.23
C ILE A 854 -17.37 -6.68 -33.05
N GLN A 855 -17.70 -5.73 -32.17
CA GLN A 855 -18.65 -5.97 -31.09
C GLN A 855 -20.04 -6.35 -31.63
N GLN A 856 -20.55 -5.62 -32.63
CA GLN A 856 -21.89 -5.84 -33.17
C GLN A 856 -22.02 -7.10 -34.03
N MET A 857 -20.99 -7.48 -34.78
CA MET A 857 -21.05 -8.56 -35.77
C MET A 857 -20.32 -9.86 -35.36
N VAL A 858 -19.48 -9.81 -34.32
CA VAL A 858 -18.73 -10.98 -33.81
C VAL A 858 -19.05 -11.22 -32.33
N GLU A 859 -18.77 -10.26 -31.43
CA GLU A 859 -18.97 -10.49 -29.98
C GLU A 859 -20.44 -10.77 -29.63
N ASN A 860 -21.38 -9.99 -30.16
CA ASN A 860 -22.81 -10.17 -29.91
C ASN A 860 -23.36 -11.50 -30.44
N GLU A 861 -23.00 -11.91 -31.66
CA GLU A 861 -23.49 -13.15 -32.26
C GLU A 861 -22.91 -14.40 -31.57
N ILE A 862 -21.64 -14.35 -31.16
CA ILE A 862 -21.04 -15.41 -30.32
C ILE A 862 -21.76 -15.47 -28.96
N ALA A 863 -22.01 -14.33 -28.32
CA ALA A 863 -22.74 -14.30 -27.04
C ALA A 863 -24.17 -14.86 -27.17
N ILE A 864 -24.87 -14.56 -28.27
CA ILE A 864 -26.20 -15.13 -28.57
C ILE A 864 -26.11 -16.65 -28.80
N GLY A 865 -25.10 -17.14 -29.53
CA GLY A 865 -24.90 -18.58 -29.75
C GLY A 865 -24.55 -19.35 -28.47
N VAL A 866 -23.71 -18.77 -27.58
CA VAL A 866 -23.41 -19.33 -26.26
C VAL A 866 -24.68 -19.38 -25.39
N LEU A 867 -25.49 -18.32 -25.37
CA LEU A 867 -26.75 -18.28 -24.62
C LEU A 867 -27.83 -19.25 -25.14
N LYS A 868 -27.77 -19.64 -26.42
CA LYS A 868 -28.61 -20.70 -27.01
C LYS A 868 -28.07 -22.12 -26.76
N GLY A 869 -26.78 -22.25 -26.44
CA GLY A 869 -26.07 -23.54 -26.35
C GLY A 869 -25.55 -24.07 -27.69
N ASP A 870 -25.53 -23.23 -28.74
CA ASP A 870 -24.99 -23.56 -30.08
C ASP A 870 -23.46 -23.75 -30.03
N PHE A 871 -22.80 -22.95 -29.19
CA PHE A 871 -21.37 -23.03 -28.85
C PHE A 871 -21.19 -23.46 -27.38
N LYS A 872 -20.20 -24.32 -27.12
CA LYS A 872 -19.89 -24.89 -25.79
C LYS A 872 -18.41 -24.67 -25.45
N GLU A 873 -18.01 -25.06 -24.25
CA GLU A 873 -16.60 -25.17 -23.88
C GLU A 873 -15.86 -26.11 -24.85
N ASP A 874 -14.59 -25.79 -25.13
CA ASP A 874 -13.69 -26.52 -26.03
C ASP A 874 -14.08 -26.52 -27.54
N ASP A 875 -15.12 -25.77 -27.94
CA ASP A 875 -15.48 -25.58 -29.36
C ASP A 875 -14.58 -24.59 -30.11
N VAL A 876 -14.39 -24.84 -31.41
CA VAL A 876 -13.73 -23.93 -32.35
C VAL A 876 -14.79 -23.16 -33.17
N VAL A 877 -14.72 -21.83 -33.12
CA VAL A 877 -15.59 -20.91 -33.86
C VAL A 877 -14.78 -20.26 -34.99
N LEU A 878 -15.22 -20.46 -36.23
CA LEU A 878 -14.66 -19.84 -37.42
C LEU A 878 -15.47 -18.61 -37.81
N VAL A 879 -14.82 -17.45 -37.93
CA VAL A 879 -15.38 -16.23 -38.52
C VAL A 879 -15.02 -16.18 -40.01
N ASP A 880 -16.04 -16.20 -40.87
CA ASP A 880 -15.85 -16.19 -42.33
C ASP A 880 -16.80 -15.21 -43.05
N ALA A 881 -16.53 -14.90 -44.33
CA ALA A 881 -17.24 -13.88 -45.11
C ALA A 881 -17.91 -14.45 -46.38
N SER A 882 -19.13 -14.98 -46.22
CA SER A 882 -19.91 -15.46 -47.37
C SER A 882 -20.30 -14.34 -48.35
N SER A 883 -20.00 -14.49 -49.65
CA SER A 883 -20.51 -13.60 -50.70
C SER A 883 -21.87 -14.12 -51.22
N THR A 884 -22.96 -13.39 -50.99
CA THR A 884 -24.28 -13.82 -51.49
C THR A 884 -24.52 -13.26 -52.89
N ALA A 885 -24.59 -14.12 -53.90
CA ALA A 885 -24.81 -13.73 -55.29
C ALA A 885 -26.27 -13.33 -55.55
N ILE A 886 -26.59 -12.04 -55.39
CA ILE A 886 -27.92 -11.49 -55.68
C ILE A 886 -28.16 -11.48 -57.19
N ALA A 887 -29.28 -12.05 -57.62
CA ALA A 887 -29.61 -12.16 -59.04
C ALA A 887 -29.92 -10.77 -59.67
N LYS A 888 -29.11 -10.40 -60.67
CA LYS A 888 -29.26 -9.23 -61.57
C LYS A 888 -29.24 -7.85 -60.90
N GLY A 889 -28.07 -7.20 -60.95
CA GLY A 889 -27.98 -5.74 -61.12
C GLY A 889 -27.60 -4.89 -59.91
N LEU A 890 -27.40 -5.48 -58.72
CA LEU A 890 -26.81 -4.80 -57.57
C LEU A 890 -25.49 -5.45 -57.17
N ALA A 891 -24.64 -4.68 -56.47
CA ALA A 891 -23.35 -5.14 -55.97
C ALA A 891 -23.52 -6.32 -54.98
N PRO A 892 -22.59 -7.30 -54.96
CA PRO A 892 -22.68 -8.46 -54.09
C PRO A 892 -22.58 -8.05 -52.63
N GLN A 893 -23.55 -8.48 -51.82
CA GLN A 893 -23.48 -8.32 -50.37
C GLN A 893 -22.63 -9.46 -49.77
N LYS A 894 -21.39 -9.13 -49.36
CA LYS A 894 -20.63 -9.99 -48.44
C LYS A 894 -21.30 -9.94 -47.06
N LYS A 895 -21.53 -11.09 -46.44
CA LYS A 895 -22.11 -11.21 -45.08
C LYS A 895 -21.23 -12.13 -44.23
N LEU A 896 -20.86 -11.67 -43.04
CA LEU A 896 -20.18 -12.48 -42.05
C LEU A 896 -21.04 -13.68 -41.62
N VAL A 897 -20.39 -14.83 -41.48
CA VAL A 897 -20.96 -16.09 -41.00
C VAL A 897 -20.05 -16.61 -39.91
N LEU A 898 -20.64 -17.01 -38.78
CA LEU A 898 -19.97 -17.75 -37.73
C LEU A 898 -20.31 -19.23 -37.90
N GLN A 899 -19.29 -20.07 -38.05
CA GLN A 899 -19.45 -21.51 -38.15
C GLN A 899 -18.78 -22.19 -36.95
N ARG A 900 -19.40 -23.26 -36.45
CA ARG A 900 -18.77 -24.18 -35.50
C ARG A 900 -18.01 -25.23 -36.32
N LEU A 901 -16.70 -25.35 -36.08
CA LEU A 901 -15.92 -26.48 -36.57
C LEU A 901 -16.10 -27.64 -35.60
N GLU A 902 -16.85 -28.67 -36.01
CA GLU A 902 -16.87 -29.95 -35.30
C GLU A 902 -15.52 -30.65 -35.50
N ASN A 903 -14.93 -31.21 -34.44
CA ASN A 903 -13.67 -31.95 -34.48
C ASN A 903 -13.83 -33.26 -35.28
N GLY A 904 -13.81 -33.16 -36.62
CA GLY A 904 -14.26 -34.25 -37.47
C GLY A 904 -13.96 -34.17 -38.98
N LYS A 905 -13.24 -33.16 -39.50
CA LYS A 905 -12.59 -33.21 -40.83
C LYS A 905 -11.62 -32.07 -41.14
N GLU A 906 -10.69 -32.42 -42.06
CA GLU A 906 -9.89 -31.56 -42.92
C GLU A 906 -8.90 -30.58 -42.26
N GLU A 907 -7.69 -31.08 -42.05
CA GLU A 907 -6.45 -30.30 -41.99
C GLU A 907 -6.24 -29.54 -43.32
N LEU A 908 -6.72 -28.31 -43.41
CA LEU A 908 -6.43 -27.43 -44.55
C LEU A 908 -5.04 -26.79 -44.41
N VAL A 909 -4.04 -27.54 -44.89
CA VAL A 909 -2.72 -27.11 -45.39
C VAL A 909 -2.20 -25.80 -44.79
N ALA A 910 -1.34 -25.91 -43.78
CA ALA A 910 -0.37 -24.86 -43.50
C ALA A 910 0.63 -24.77 -44.67
N ASN A 911 0.83 -23.56 -45.20
CA ASN A 911 2.01 -23.16 -45.95
C ASN A 911 2.66 -21.99 -45.18
N ASP A 912 3.98 -21.88 -45.27
CA ASP A 912 4.82 -20.99 -44.44
C ASP A 912 4.62 -19.48 -44.67
#